data_AF-A0A2H9RIZ7-F1
#
_entry.id   AF-A0A2H9RIZ7-F1
#
_cell.length_a   1.000
_cell.length_b   1.000
_cell.length_c   1.000
_cell.angle_alpha   90.00
_cell.angle_beta   90.00
_cell.angle_gamma   90.00
#
_symmetry.space_group_name_H-M   'P 1'
#
loop_
_entity.id
_entity.type
_entity.pdbx_description
1 polymer ?
#
loop_
_entity_poly.entity_id
_entity_poly.type
_entity_poly.pdbx_seq_one_letter_code
_entity_poly.pdbx_strand_id
1 'polypeptide(L)'
;MNKVQNFIFVGFKKGLGDANAENLRNKILGDLKLKSESIENILIIDCYLTDGNLSCDELNFIAENVFADKITQNYTINKIFTNNFSKLIWISFKPGVTDNVGKTAKEAIKDAINKDVGDVEVWTSKQYFFTGNLSKEDAVQISKYLSNELIQDSKIFENAQNAQIDLSRIKAPKVMLKGKFKVEEINLNVGDEELKNISKERVLALNLGEMKAIRDYFKKQNRNPTDVEIECIAQTWSEHCKHKIFNAEILYKEFDKEKNVKVELVESLFKTFIFKVTGEIRKKNAKRNKSLISVFSDNAGIVKFNENFNVAIKIETHNAPSALDPYGGALTGILGVNRDIMGVGLGAKPIANTDVFCFANPFYAEKLPAKILHPKRIFEGVVKGIEDGGNKSGIPTVNGAIVFDDRFLGKPLIFCGTTGIMPSVIKNKQTHKQTHKQTHKRTHIKEICSGDYAVMVGGRVGKDGIHGATFSSEELHEGSPATAVQIGDPITQKKMLDFLIDARDNLLYNAITDNGAGGLSSSIGELAEISNGCEIELAQVPLKYAGLQAWEILVSESQERMSVVLSIENLQKFLDMAKKYDVEATVVGKFTDDKKFVAFYEGEVVADIDIEFLHKGVPRMKLKAEWNAINTINYLNKEHNEKYAEKDIKVENLKEILKKILSRLNIASKEGIIRRYDHEVQGGSIVKPIMGKNRDGLSDGAVIRPLLDSREGVVIACGICPKFSDIDTYWMAANAVDEAVRNIICCGGKFEDISLVDNFCWPSPLRDKFKAAQLVRACKGLYDACLAYTAPLISGKDSMSIDYTGKDKNGNVIKISGVPTLLITAISKIDDIEKSMTAEFKNPCDLIYIIGLTYDELGGSEFYEQYGFTGKNVPKVNFEISEKIYEKSSKAINENLIESYHDCSDGGLGVALAECAFSGDVGIEINLANVPKDKNLSDEKILFSESASRFIVSIKAKNKEKFENLMNNAMINFGNIGFVRKDKQFIIKSKQKGKIKEIINIDIDELRNAWKNPLR
;
A
#
# COMPACT_ATOMS: atom_id res chain seq x y z
N MET A 1 31.48 -16.74 -31.93
CA MET A 1 30.81 -18.05 -31.77
C MET A 1 29.32 -17.79 -31.60
N ASN A 2 28.46 -18.40 -32.42
CA ASN A 2 27.01 -18.15 -32.36
C ASN A 2 26.45 -18.81 -31.09
N LYS A 3 25.86 -18.01 -30.19
CA LYS A 3 25.18 -18.51 -28.99
C LYS A 3 24.01 -19.42 -29.40
N VAL A 4 23.86 -20.57 -28.74
CA VAL A 4 22.83 -21.58 -29.04
C VAL A 4 21.71 -21.47 -28.02
N GLN A 5 20.47 -21.34 -28.50
CA GLN A 5 19.27 -21.33 -27.67
C GLN A 5 18.83 -22.76 -27.36
N ASN A 6 18.61 -23.05 -26.08
CA ASN A 6 18.10 -24.35 -25.62
C ASN A 6 16.85 -24.15 -24.75
N PHE A 7 15.84 -25.00 -24.96
CA PHE A 7 14.62 -25.04 -24.18
C PHE A 7 14.65 -26.22 -23.21
N ILE A 8 14.32 -25.98 -21.95
CA ILE A 8 14.08 -27.00 -20.93
C ILE A 8 12.63 -26.85 -20.48
N PHE A 9 11.82 -27.88 -20.69
CA PHE A 9 10.42 -27.93 -20.27
C PHE A 9 10.28 -28.83 -19.06
N VAL A 10 9.56 -28.38 -18.03
CA VAL A 10 9.36 -29.09 -16.77
C VAL A 10 7.87 -29.18 -16.47
N GLY A 11 7.40 -30.37 -16.10
CA GLY A 11 6.01 -30.61 -15.76
C GLY A 11 5.82 -31.84 -14.88
N PHE A 12 4.66 -31.97 -14.24
CA PHE A 12 4.37 -33.11 -13.38
C PHE A 12 4.41 -34.44 -14.14
N LYS A 13 4.84 -35.50 -13.45
CA LYS A 13 4.81 -36.87 -13.97
C LYS A 13 3.37 -37.30 -14.27
N LYS A 14 3.21 -38.08 -15.33
CA LYS A 14 1.91 -38.64 -15.72
C LYS A 14 1.31 -39.45 -14.57
N GLY A 15 0.06 -39.16 -14.22
CA GLY A 15 -0.67 -39.85 -13.15
C GLY A 15 -0.58 -39.18 -11.78
N LEU A 16 0.24 -38.14 -11.62
CA LEU A 16 0.17 -37.24 -10.47
C LEU A 16 -0.85 -36.12 -10.75
N GLY A 17 -1.68 -35.81 -9.76
CA GLY A 17 -2.62 -34.68 -9.85
C GLY A 17 -1.89 -33.35 -9.75
N ASP A 18 -2.29 -32.38 -10.56
CA ASP A 18 -1.83 -30.99 -10.50
C ASP A 18 -2.98 -30.12 -9.99
N ALA A 19 -2.97 -29.85 -8.68
CA ALA A 19 -4.01 -29.05 -8.04
C ALA A 19 -4.08 -27.61 -8.61
N ASN A 20 -2.97 -27.06 -9.11
CA ASN A 20 -2.98 -25.74 -9.73
C ASN A 20 -3.70 -25.78 -11.08
N ALA A 21 -3.48 -26.84 -11.86
CA ALA A 21 -4.19 -27.03 -13.12
C ALA A 21 -5.69 -27.27 -12.93
N GLU A 22 -6.08 -28.07 -11.92
CA GLU A 22 -7.49 -28.30 -11.58
C GLU A 22 -8.18 -27.02 -11.11
N ASN A 23 -7.54 -26.26 -10.21
CA ASN A 23 -8.04 -24.97 -9.75
C ASN A 23 -8.18 -23.97 -10.90
N LEU A 24 -7.15 -23.89 -11.76
CA LEU A 24 -7.17 -23.01 -12.93
C LEU A 24 -8.30 -23.38 -13.89
N ARG A 25 -8.51 -24.68 -14.13
CA ARG A 25 -9.62 -25.18 -14.95
C ARG A 25 -10.96 -24.72 -14.40
N ASN A 26 -11.22 -24.98 -13.12
CA ASN A 26 -12.49 -24.59 -12.48
C ASN A 26 -12.70 -23.08 -12.52
N LYS A 27 -11.63 -22.30 -12.31
CA LYS A 27 -11.66 -20.85 -12.34
C LYS A 27 -11.98 -20.31 -13.74
N ILE A 28 -11.31 -20.82 -14.78
CA ILE A 28 -11.58 -20.45 -16.18
C ILE A 28 -13.04 -20.78 -16.54
N LEU A 29 -13.49 -21.99 -16.22
CA LEU A 29 -14.86 -22.43 -16.51
C LEU A 29 -15.90 -21.52 -15.82
N GLY A 30 -15.69 -21.21 -14.53
CA GLY A 30 -16.59 -20.36 -13.76
C GLY A 30 -16.58 -18.90 -14.20
N ASP A 31 -15.40 -18.29 -14.30
CA ASP A 31 -15.24 -16.86 -14.58
C ASP A 31 -15.63 -16.51 -16.02
N LEU A 32 -15.30 -17.37 -16.99
CA LEU A 32 -15.65 -17.18 -18.39
C LEU A 32 -17.00 -17.81 -18.77
N LYS A 33 -17.68 -18.47 -17.82
CA LYS A 33 -18.97 -19.16 -18.01
C LYS A 33 -18.94 -20.18 -19.15
N LEU A 34 -17.83 -20.90 -19.28
CA LEU A 34 -17.66 -21.96 -20.28
C LEU A 34 -18.30 -23.27 -19.82
N LYS A 35 -18.68 -24.13 -20.77
CA LYS A 35 -19.22 -25.46 -20.44
C LYS A 35 -18.12 -26.36 -19.88
N SER A 36 -18.45 -27.22 -18.94
CA SER A 36 -17.49 -28.16 -18.32
C SER A 36 -16.78 -29.07 -19.34
N GLU A 37 -17.44 -29.39 -20.45
CA GLU A 37 -16.92 -30.20 -21.57
C GLU A 37 -15.91 -29.45 -22.46
N SER A 38 -15.86 -28.12 -22.39
CA SER A 38 -14.94 -27.30 -23.19
C SER A 38 -13.48 -27.52 -22.80
N ILE A 39 -13.24 -27.83 -21.52
CA ILE A 39 -11.91 -28.11 -20.97
C ILE A 39 -12.02 -29.40 -20.15
N GLU A 40 -11.48 -30.49 -20.66
CA GLU A 40 -11.40 -31.75 -19.92
C GLU A 40 -10.26 -31.69 -18.91
N ASN A 41 -9.08 -31.30 -19.36
CA ASN A 41 -7.89 -31.18 -18.52
C ASN A 41 -7.00 -30.01 -18.98
N ILE A 42 -6.18 -29.52 -18.06
CA ILE A 42 -5.10 -28.56 -18.32
C ILE A 42 -3.80 -29.20 -17.85
N LEU A 43 -2.76 -29.16 -18.68
CA LEU A 43 -1.40 -29.48 -18.26
C LEU A 43 -0.57 -28.19 -18.32
N ILE A 44 0.00 -27.82 -17.17
CA ILE A 44 0.85 -26.63 -17.03
C ILE A 44 2.31 -27.07 -17.10
N ILE A 45 3.07 -26.45 -18.00
CA ILE A 45 4.50 -26.73 -18.20
C ILE A 45 5.29 -25.44 -18.03
N ASP A 46 6.28 -25.49 -17.15
CA ASP A 46 7.26 -24.42 -17.00
C ASP A 46 8.36 -24.59 -18.05
N CYS A 47 8.76 -23.48 -18.66
CA CYS A 47 9.74 -23.47 -19.74
C CYS A 47 10.87 -22.51 -19.42
N TYR A 48 12.10 -23.02 -19.46
CA TYR A 48 13.34 -22.27 -19.30
C TYR A 48 14.08 -22.23 -20.64
N LEU A 49 14.20 -21.05 -21.23
CA LEU A 49 14.97 -20.79 -22.43
C LEU A 49 16.34 -20.26 -22.02
N THR A 50 17.39 -21.05 -22.23
CA THR A 50 18.78 -20.64 -22.00
C THR A 50 19.40 -20.18 -23.31
N ASP A 51 20.15 -19.07 -23.29
CA ASP A 51 20.97 -18.61 -24.41
C ASP A 51 22.41 -18.43 -23.96
N GLY A 52 23.28 -19.32 -24.40
CA GLY A 52 24.67 -19.38 -23.98
C GLY A 52 25.31 -20.71 -24.34
N ASN A 53 26.60 -20.87 -24.02
CA ASN A 53 27.35 -22.06 -24.40
C ASN A 53 27.33 -23.09 -23.27
N LEU A 54 26.26 -23.89 -23.21
CA LEU A 54 26.13 -25.02 -22.29
C LEU A 54 26.30 -26.34 -23.07
N SER A 55 27.13 -27.24 -22.56
CA SER A 55 27.28 -28.58 -23.12
C SER A 55 26.01 -29.42 -22.90
N CYS A 56 25.86 -30.52 -23.66
CA CYS A 56 24.72 -31.43 -23.49
C CYS A 56 24.68 -32.06 -22.08
N ASP A 57 25.84 -32.34 -21.49
CA ASP A 57 25.93 -32.90 -20.14
C ASP A 57 25.51 -31.87 -19.09
N GLU A 58 25.95 -30.60 -19.24
CA GLU A 58 25.53 -29.50 -18.38
C GLU A 58 24.02 -29.24 -18.49
N LEU A 59 23.45 -29.25 -19.70
CA LEU A 59 22.01 -29.09 -19.92
C LEU A 59 21.19 -30.19 -19.24
N ASN A 60 21.62 -31.45 -19.35
CA ASN A 60 20.95 -32.56 -18.67
C ASN A 60 21.08 -32.43 -17.15
N PHE A 61 22.27 -32.08 -16.67
CA PHE A 61 22.52 -31.90 -15.24
C PHE A 61 21.63 -30.82 -14.63
N ILE A 62 21.55 -29.63 -15.25
CA ILE A 62 20.71 -28.55 -14.72
C ILE A 62 19.22 -28.86 -14.84
N ALA A 63 18.78 -29.51 -15.93
CA ALA A 63 17.38 -29.87 -16.08
C ALA A 63 16.94 -30.85 -14.99
N GLU A 64 17.77 -31.84 -14.66
CA GLU A 64 17.46 -32.87 -13.66
C GLU A 64 17.67 -32.42 -12.21
N ASN A 65 18.68 -31.59 -11.94
CA ASN A 65 19.11 -31.27 -10.56
C ASN A 65 18.77 -29.85 -10.11
N VAL A 66 18.44 -28.95 -11.03
CA VAL A 66 18.13 -27.54 -10.72
C VAL A 66 16.67 -27.21 -11.03
N PHE A 67 16.18 -27.58 -12.22
CA PHE A 67 14.85 -27.13 -12.68
C PHE A 67 13.71 -28.12 -12.42
N ALA A 68 13.98 -29.42 -12.39
CA ALA A 68 12.95 -30.43 -12.14
C ALA A 68 13.10 -31.07 -10.75
N ASP A 69 11.97 -31.22 -10.06
CA ASP A 69 11.88 -32.10 -8.90
C ASP A 69 11.87 -33.58 -9.37
N LYS A 70 12.92 -34.32 -9.07
CA LYS A 70 13.09 -35.72 -9.54
C LYS A 70 11.99 -36.67 -9.06
N ILE A 71 11.27 -36.33 -7.99
CA ILE A 71 10.23 -37.18 -7.41
C ILE A 71 8.92 -36.98 -8.17
N THR A 72 8.53 -35.72 -8.38
CA THR A 72 7.19 -35.33 -8.84
C THR A 72 7.15 -34.86 -10.29
N GLN A 73 8.27 -34.45 -10.88
CA GLN A 73 8.33 -33.83 -12.20
C GLN A 73 9.18 -34.64 -13.18
N ASN A 74 8.89 -34.48 -14.46
CA ASN A 74 9.73 -34.88 -15.59
C ASN A 74 10.18 -33.62 -16.34
N TYR A 75 11.18 -33.78 -17.20
CA TYR A 75 11.61 -32.71 -18.09
C TYR A 75 11.88 -33.20 -19.51
N THR A 76 11.87 -32.27 -20.46
CA THR A 76 12.34 -32.49 -21.84
C THR A 76 13.25 -31.34 -22.26
N ILE A 77 14.26 -31.64 -23.08
CA ILE A 77 15.20 -30.64 -23.62
C ILE A 77 14.98 -30.53 -25.13
N ASN A 78 14.82 -29.31 -25.63
CA ASN A 78 14.63 -28.98 -27.05
C ASN A 78 13.51 -29.77 -27.74
N LYS A 79 12.52 -30.23 -26.96
CA LYS A 79 11.38 -31.01 -27.41
C LYS A 79 10.17 -30.66 -26.56
N ILE A 80 9.02 -30.41 -27.20
CA ILE A 80 7.77 -30.13 -26.48
C ILE A 80 7.39 -31.29 -25.56
N PHE A 81 6.80 -30.94 -24.42
CA PHE A 81 6.54 -31.89 -23.33
C PHE A 81 5.51 -32.97 -23.71
N THR A 82 4.49 -32.60 -24.50
CA THR A 82 3.45 -33.51 -24.98
C THR A 82 2.88 -33.07 -26.33
N ASN A 83 2.42 -34.03 -27.13
CA ASN A 83 1.64 -33.80 -28.35
C ASN A 83 0.13 -34.01 -28.11
N ASN A 84 -0.29 -34.40 -26.91
CA ASN A 84 -1.68 -34.70 -26.59
C ASN A 84 -2.40 -33.44 -26.07
N PHE A 85 -2.85 -32.59 -26.99
CA PHE A 85 -3.62 -31.39 -26.69
C PHE A 85 -4.50 -31.00 -27.88
N SER A 86 -5.61 -30.30 -27.61
CA SER A 86 -6.43 -29.65 -28.64
C SER A 86 -5.96 -28.22 -28.92
N LYS A 87 -5.63 -27.46 -27.86
CA LYS A 87 -5.04 -26.12 -27.94
C LYS A 87 -3.85 -26.00 -26.98
N LEU A 88 -2.82 -25.28 -27.37
CA LEU A 88 -1.75 -24.83 -26.49
C LEU A 88 -1.76 -23.31 -26.43
N ILE A 89 -1.74 -22.76 -25.23
CA ILE A 89 -1.51 -21.34 -24.99
C ILE A 89 -0.12 -21.19 -24.35
N TRP A 90 0.78 -20.47 -25.00
CA TRP A 90 2.14 -20.23 -24.52
C TRP A 90 2.29 -18.75 -24.19
N ILE A 91 2.58 -18.47 -22.91
CA ILE A 91 2.75 -17.12 -22.37
C ILE A 91 4.21 -16.90 -22.00
N SER A 92 4.82 -15.85 -22.54
CA SER A 92 6.20 -15.44 -22.29
C SER A 92 6.29 -13.96 -21.98
N PHE A 93 7.30 -13.53 -21.22
CA PHE A 93 7.56 -12.10 -21.04
C PHE A 93 7.98 -11.42 -22.35
N LYS A 94 7.58 -10.16 -22.51
CA LYS A 94 8.04 -9.30 -23.60
C LYS A 94 9.51 -8.91 -23.40
N PRO A 95 10.23 -8.53 -24.47
CA PRO A 95 11.59 -8.03 -24.34
C PRO A 95 11.70 -6.85 -23.38
N GLY A 96 12.65 -6.94 -22.43
CA GLY A 96 12.99 -5.87 -21.49
C GLY A 96 12.28 -5.94 -20.14
N VAL A 97 11.24 -6.76 -20.03
CA VAL A 97 10.54 -7.01 -18.76
C VAL A 97 11.43 -7.83 -17.82
N THR A 98 11.46 -7.44 -16.54
CA THR A 98 12.20 -8.19 -15.52
C THR A 98 11.61 -9.59 -15.33
N ASP A 99 12.43 -10.62 -15.54
CA ASP A 99 12.09 -12.02 -15.26
C ASP A 99 12.82 -12.51 -14.02
N ASN A 100 12.16 -12.41 -12.87
CA ASN A 100 12.73 -12.81 -11.58
C ASN A 100 13.13 -14.30 -11.56
N VAL A 101 12.29 -15.17 -12.13
CA VAL A 101 12.58 -16.61 -12.14
C VAL A 101 13.75 -16.90 -13.08
N GLY A 102 13.83 -16.23 -14.23
CA GLY A 102 14.96 -16.33 -15.15
C GLY A 102 16.28 -15.90 -14.49
N LYS A 103 16.27 -14.80 -13.73
CA LYS A 103 17.44 -14.32 -12.99
C LYS A 103 17.88 -15.31 -11.91
N THR A 104 16.96 -15.78 -11.07
CA THR A 104 17.28 -16.81 -10.05
C THR A 104 17.73 -18.12 -10.70
N ALA A 105 17.15 -18.51 -11.83
CA ALA A 105 17.58 -19.68 -12.60
C ALA A 105 19.02 -19.53 -13.09
N LYS A 106 19.41 -18.34 -13.58
CA LYS A 106 20.80 -18.05 -13.97
C LYS A 106 21.76 -18.17 -12.79
N GLU A 107 21.42 -17.61 -11.64
CA GLU A 107 22.20 -17.75 -10.39
C GLU A 107 22.34 -19.24 -10.00
N ALA A 108 21.23 -19.97 -10.01
CA ALA A 108 21.21 -21.40 -9.66
C ALA A 108 22.04 -22.27 -10.63
N ILE A 109 22.04 -21.97 -11.93
CA ILE A 109 22.94 -22.65 -12.88
C ILE A 109 24.39 -22.41 -12.48
N LYS A 110 24.78 -21.14 -12.25
CA LYS A 110 26.16 -20.76 -11.91
C LYS A 110 26.65 -21.52 -10.67
N ASP A 111 25.82 -21.58 -9.63
CA ASP A 111 26.12 -22.29 -8.39
C ASP A 111 26.21 -23.81 -8.61
N ALA A 112 25.26 -24.38 -9.36
CA ALA A 112 25.19 -25.81 -9.59
C ALA A 112 26.35 -26.36 -10.42
N ILE A 113 26.79 -25.63 -11.46
CA ILE A 113 27.90 -26.08 -12.31
C ILE A 113 29.27 -25.67 -11.77
N ASN A 114 29.32 -24.83 -10.73
CA ASN A 114 30.53 -24.31 -10.09
C ASN A 114 31.59 -23.79 -11.09
N LYS A 115 31.12 -23.12 -12.14
CA LYS A 115 31.93 -22.48 -13.17
C LYS A 115 31.33 -21.13 -13.47
N ASP A 116 32.17 -20.20 -13.91
CA ASP A 116 31.67 -18.99 -14.53
C ASP A 116 30.97 -19.37 -15.84
N VAL A 117 29.63 -19.29 -15.83
CA VAL A 117 28.78 -19.50 -17.01
C VAL A 117 28.91 -18.37 -18.03
N GLY A 118 29.68 -17.32 -17.74
CA GLY A 118 29.87 -16.19 -18.65
C GLY A 118 28.53 -15.55 -19.03
N ASP A 119 28.27 -15.43 -20.33
CA ASP A 119 27.08 -14.77 -20.89
C ASP A 119 25.81 -15.63 -20.97
N VAL A 120 25.67 -16.71 -20.17
CA VAL A 120 24.42 -17.49 -20.17
C VAL A 120 23.29 -16.62 -19.61
N GLU A 121 22.25 -16.43 -20.42
CA GLU A 121 21.00 -15.78 -20.03
C GLU A 121 19.87 -16.80 -20.00
N VAL A 122 18.90 -16.59 -19.10
CA VAL A 122 17.75 -17.48 -18.94
C VAL A 122 16.47 -16.66 -18.95
N TRP A 123 15.50 -17.09 -19.74
CA TRP A 123 14.13 -16.55 -19.75
C TRP A 123 13.13 -17.66 -19.47
N THR A 124 12.06 -17.31 -18.77
CA THR A 124 11.00 -18.21 -18.39
C THR A 124 9.72 -17.91 -19.15
N SER A 125 8.92 -18.96 -19.32
CA SER A 125 7.59 -18.89 -19.91
C SER A 125 6.75 -20.06 -19.42
N LYS A 126 5.42 -19.95 -19.57
CA LYS A 126 4.48 -21.01 -19.21
C LYS A 126 3.71 -21.49 -20.44
N GLN A 127 3.53 -22.79 -20.51
CA GLN A 127 2.72 -23.47 -21.52
C GLN A 127 1.51 -24.11 -20.86
N TYR A 128 0.32 -23.85 -21.40
CA TYR A 128 -0.95 -24.41 -20.95
C TYR A 128 -1.52 -25.27 -22.06
N PHE A 129 -1.39 -26.59 -21.90
CA PHE A 129 -1.94 -27.57 -22.83
C PHE A 129 -3.36 -27.92 -22.41
N PHE A 130 -4.33 -27.67 -23.27
CA PHE A 130 -5.75 -27.96 -23.04
C PHE A 130 -6.15 -29.23 -23.78
N THR A 131 -6.96 -30.07 -23.14
CA THR A 131 -7.71 -31.16 -23.80
C THR A 131 -9.21 -30.89 -23.72
N GLY A 132 -9.98 -31.44 -24.66
CA GLY A 132 -11.42 -31.20 -24.80
C GLY A 132 -11.79 -30.34 -26.01
N ASN A 133 -13.08 -29.99 -26.11
CA ASN A 133 -13.68 -29.30 -27.25
C ASN A 133 -13.59 -27.77 -27.13
N LEU A 134 -12.37 -27.24 -27.05
CA LEU A 134 -12.14 -25.82 -26.91
C LEU A 134 -12.19 -25.10 -28.28
N SER A 135 -13.13 -24.17 -28.45
CA SER A 135 -13.24 -23.37 -29.68
C SER A 135 -12.07 -22.40 -29.83
N LYS A 136 -11.92 -21.81 -31.02
CA LYS A 136 -10.86 -20.83 -31.28
C LYS A 136 -11.14 -19.52 -30.52
N GLU A 137 -12.40 -19.13 -30.47
CA GLU A 137 -12.88 -17.94 -29.75
C GLU A 137 -12.63 -18.07 -28.25
N ASP A 138 -12.97 -19.23 -27.67
CA ASP A 138 -12.72 -19.51 -26.25
C ASP A 138 -11.22 -19.51 -25.94
N ALA A 139 -10.39 -20.11 -26.81
CA ALA A 139 -8.93 -20.09 -26.64
C ALA A 139 -8.36 -18.66 -26.64
N VAL A 140 -8.88 -17.76 -27.47
CA VAL A 140 -8.50 -16.34 -27.46
C VAL A 140 -8.93 -15.66 -26.17
N GLN A 141 -10.14 -15.95 -25.68
CA GLN A 141 -10.64 -15.39 -24.43
C GLN A 141 -9.82 -15.89 -23.21
N ILE A 142 -9.50 -17.18 -23.16
CA ILE A 142 -8.64 -17.77 -22.13
C ILE A 142 -7.23 -17.20 -22.21
N SER A 143 -6.67 -17.04 -23.40
CA SER A 143 -5.36 -16.41 -23.58
C SER A 143 -5.31 -15.03 -22.93
N LYS A 144 -6.32 -14.18 -23.18
CA LYS A 144 -6.42 -12.83 -22.57
C LYS A 144 -6.64 -12.87 -21.06
N TYR A 145 -7.32 -13.91 -20.57
CA TYR A 145 -7.52 -14.14 -19.15
C TYR A 145 -6.22 -14.54 -18.44
N LEU A 146 -5.40 -15.40 -19.07
CA LEU A 146 -4.15 -15.92 -18.49
C LEU A 146 -2.96 -14.96 -18.62
N SER A 147 -2.95 -14.08 -19.63
CA SER A 147 -1.82 -13.18 -19.89
C SER A 147 -2.08 -11.75 -19.40
N ASN A 148 -1.01 -11.07 -18.96
CA ASN A 148 -0.98 -9.62 -18.91
C ASN A 148 -0.39 -9.07 -20.22
N GLU A 149 -1.25 -8.62 -21.14
CA GLU A 149 -0.85 -8.10 -22.44
C GLU A 149 0.08 -6.87 -22.39
N LEU A 150 0.25 -6.22 -21.22
CA LEU A 150 1.21 -5.12 -21.07
C LEU A 150 2.65 -5.64 -21.08
N ILE A 151 2.90 -6.74 -20.35
CA ILE A 151 4.24 -7.27 -20.06
C ILE A 151 4.50 -8.66 -20.65
N GLN A 152 3.48 -9.34 -21.15
CA GLN A 152 3.56 -10.69 -21.70
C GLN A 152 3.02 -10.74 -23.12
N ASP A 153 3.62 -11.63 -23.91
CA ASP A 153 3.09 -12.09 -25.18
C ASP A 153 2.42 -13.45 -24.97
N SER A 154 1.30 -13.67 -25.67
CA SER A 154 0.62 -14.97 -25.70
C SER A 154 0.52 -15.48 -27.13
N LYS A 155 0.85 -16.76 -27.33
CA LYS A 155 0.76 -17.46 -28.60
C LYS A 155 -0.14 -18.67 -28.46
N ILE A 156 -1.11 -18.79 -29.37
CA ILE A 156 -2.04 -19.92 -29.43
C ILE A 156 -1.60 -20.85 -30.55
N PHE A 157 -1.42 -22.12 -30.23
CA PHE A 157 -1.11 -23.17 -31.19
C PHE A 157 -2.26 -24.17 -31.24
N GLU A 158 -2.57 -24.63 -32.45
CA GLU A 158 -3.57 -25.67 -32.68
C GLU A 158 -2.86 -26.94 -33.14
N ASN A 159 -3.29 -28.09 -32.63
CA ASN A 159 -2.74 -29.36 -33.05
C ASN A 159 -3.37 -29.79 -34.39
N ALA A 160 -2.89 -29.22 -35.50
CA ALA A 160 -3.25 -29.69 -36.83
C ALA A 160 -2.48 -30.99 -37.13
N GLN A 161 -3.12 -32.15 -36.95
CA GLN A 161 -2.64 -33.46 -37.43
C GLN A 161 -1.16 -33.77 -37.12
N ASN A 162 -0.73 -33.71 -35.85
CA ASN A 162 0.64 -34.01 -35.41
C ASN A 162 1.74 -33.04 -35.90
N ALA A 163 1.41 -31.82 -36.33
CA ALA A 163 2.42 -30.81 -36.60
C ALA A 163 3.20 -30.46 -35.31
N GLN A 164 4.49 -30.81 -35.25
CA GLN A 164 5.36 -30.41 -34.15
C GLN A 164 5.58 -28.89 -34.14
N ILE A 165 5.51 -28.29 -32.95
CA ILE A 165 5.85 -26.87 -32.78
C ILE A 165 7.34 -26.68 -33.08
N ASP A 166 7.63 -25.89 -34.11
CA ASP A 166 8.98 -25.54 -34.52
C ASP A 166 9.61 -24.55 -33.52
N LEU A 167 10.32 -25.08 -32.53
CA LEU A 167 11.01 -24.31 -31.48
C LEU A 167 12.06 -23.34 -32.05
N SER A 168 12.59 -23.59 -33.25
CA SER A 168 13.63 -22.73 -33.86
C SER A 168 13.13 -21.32 -34.19
N ARG A 169 11.80 -21.16 -34.33
CA ARG A 169 11.12 -19.88 -34.57
C ARG A 169 10.88 -19.07 -33.31
N ILE A 170 11.02 -19.69 -32.13
CA ILE A 170 10.85 -19.01 -30.85
C ILE A 170 12.21 -18.48 -30.44
N LYS A 171 12.32 -17.15 -30.37
CA LYS A 171 13.56 -16.46 -30.01
C LYS A 171 13.48 -15.94 -28.59
N ALA A 172 14.64 -15.86 -27.95
CA ALA A 172 14.80 -15.17 -26.68
C ALA A 172 14.28 -13.72 -26.79
N PRO A 173 13.54 -13.23 -25.77
CA PRO A 173 12.98 -11.88 -25.76
C PRO A 173 14.07 -10.85 -25.44
N LYS A 174 15.05 -10.70 -26.34
CA LYS A 174 16.14 -9.73 -26.20
C LYS A 174 15.69 -8.35 -26.63
N VAL A 175 16.03 -7.35 -25.82
CA VAL A 175 15.86 -5.95 -26.23
C VAL A 175 16.92 -5.62 -27.26
N MET A 176 16.49 -5.12 -28.43
CA MET A 176 17.37 -4.52 -29.41
C MET A 176 16.93 -3.09 -29.66
N LEU A 177 17.52 -2.14 -28.93
CA LEU A 177 17.32 -0.73 -29.21
C LEU A 177 18.15 -0.35 -30.44
N LYS A 178 17.46 0.06 -31.52
CA LYS A 178 18.09 0.63 -32.71
C LYS A 178 17.99 2.15 -32.61
N GLY A 179 19.02 2.79 -32.07
CA GLY A 179 19.09 4.25 -31.98
C GLY A 179 20.54 4.71 -31.87
N LYS A 180 20.87 5.83 -32.52
CA LYS A 180 22.08 6.58 -32.18
C LYS A 180 21.77 7.39 -30.93
N PHE A 181 22.67 7.35 -29.95
CA PHE A 181 22.61 8.22 -28.78
C PHE A 181 22.52 9.70 -29.23
N LYS A 182 21.50 10.43 -28.76
CA LYS A 182 21.27 11.82 -29.13
C LYS A 182 20.64 12.58 -27.95
N VAL A 183 21.23 13.73 -27.62
CA VAL A 183 20.65 14.74 -26.73
C VAL A 183 20.00 15.80 -27.61
N GLU A 184 18.75 16.17 -27.31
CA GLU A 184 17.98 17.12 -28.12
C GLU A 184 17.84 18.46 -27.42
N GLU A 185 18.13 19.56 -28.11
CA GLU A 185 17.74 20.90 -27.64
C GLU A 185 16.27 21.17 -27.98
N ILE A 186 15.50 21.65 -27.00
CA ILE A 186 14.08 21.91 -27.13
C ILE A 186 13.83 23.42 -27.15
N ASN A 187 13.35 23.94 -28.28
CA ASN A 187 13.02 25.36 -28.39
C ASN A 187 11.74 25.69 -27.61
N LEU A 188 11.87 26.35 -26.46
CA LEU A 188 10.74 26.85 -25.68
C LEU A 188 10.35 28.30 -26.01
N ASN A 189 11.09 29.00 -26.88
CA ASN A 189 10.79 30.38 -27.28
C ASN A 189 9.69 30.42 -28.35
N VAL A 190 8.55 29.80 -28.03
CA VAL A 190 7.39 29.59 -28.89
C VAL A 190 6.12 30.15 -28.24
N GLY A 191 5.00 30.11 -28.96
CA GLY A 191 3.70 30.56 -28.47
C GLY A 191 3.09 29.63 -27.40
N ASP A 192 2.08 30.12 -26.68
CA ASP A 192 1.43 29.38 -25.58
C ASP A 192 0.82 28.04 -25.99
N GLU A 193 0.25 27.93 -27.19
CA GLU A 193 -0.31 26.66 -27.68
C GLU A 193 0.78 25.64 -28.02
N GLU A 194 1.92 26.11 -28.55
CA GLU A 194 3.05 25.25 -28.86
C GLU A 194 3.73 24.73 -27.59
N LEU A 195 3.84 25.55 -26.52
CA LEU A 195 4.28 25.09 -25.21
C LEU A 195 3.41 23.97 -24.64
N LYS A 196 2.07 24.08 -24.78
CA LYS A 196 1.15 23.01 -24.35
C LYS A 196 1.35 21.74 -25.18
N ASN A 197 1.57 21.88 -26.48
CA ASN A 197 1.82 20.73 -27.36
C ASN A 197 3.12 20.03 -27.00
N ILE A 198 4.22 20.77 -26.75
CA ILE A 198 5.49 20.20 -26.28
C ILE A 198 5.28 19.38 -25.00
N SER A 199 4.57 19.94 -24.01
CA SER A 199 4.26 19.24 -22.76
C SER A 199 3.45 17.95 -22.98
N LYS A 200 2.46 18.00 -23.88
CA LYS A 200 1.59 16.87 -24.19
C LYS A 200 2.30 15.76 -24.97
N GLU A 201 3.04 16.12 -26.02
CA GLU A 201 3.73 15.15 -26.90
C GLU A 201 4.85 14.40 -26.17
N ARG A 202 5.50 15.06 -25.21
CA ARG A 202 6.55 14.47 -24.36
C ARG A 202 6.04 13.91 -23.03
N VAL A 203 4.73 13.96 -22.77
CA VAL A 203 4.11 13.40 -21.53
C VAL A 203 4.70 14.02 -20.25
N LEU A 204 5.02 15.32 -20.29
CA LEU A 204 5.64 16.04 -19.17
C LEU A 204 4.64 16.32 -18.03
N ALA A 205 3.34 16.29 -18.33
CA ALA A 205 2.26 16.68 -17.41
C ALA A 205 2.43 18.09 -16.79
N LEU A 206 3.13 18.98 -17.49
CA LEU A 206 3.35 20.37 -17.07
C LEU A 206 2.26 21.30 -17.62
N ASN A 207 1.72 22.16 -16.76
CA ASN A 207 0.76 23.18 -17.15
C ASN A 207 1.45 24.39 -17.82
N LEU A 208 0.65 25.27 -18.43
CA LEU A 208 1.18 26.43 -19.15
C LEU A 208 2.02 27.38 -18.28
N GLY A 209 1.66 27.55 -17.00
CA GLY A 209 2.43 28.40 -16.08
C GLY A 209 3.80 27.81 -15.78
N GLU A 210 3.88 26.50 -15.58
CA GLU A 210 5.13 25.76 -15.38
C GLU A 210 6.01 25.82 -16.63
N MET A 211 5.45 25.55 -17.82
CA MET A 211 6.19 25.66 -19.09
C MET A 211 6.74 27.06 -19.33
N LYS A 212 5.98 28.11 -18.98
CA LYS A 212 6.46 29.50 -19.05
C LYS A 212 7.60 29.77 -18.07
N ALA A 213 7.53 29.26 -16.84
CA ALA A 213 8.61 29.41 -15.86
C ALA A 213 9.90 28.76 -16.35
N ILE A 214 9.82 27.57 -16.95
CA ILE A 214 10.96 26.87 -17.57
C ILE A 214 11.52 27.70 -18.74
N ARG A 215 10.68 28.11 -19.68
CA ARG A 215 11.10 28.98 -20.79
C ARG A 215 11.83 30.22 -20.29
N ASP A 216 11.24 30.93 -19.33
CA ASP A 216 11.78 32.20 -18.84
C ASP A 216 13.10 32.01 -18.09
N TYR A 217 13.31 30.86 -17.45
CA TYR A 217 14.58 30.48 -16.83
C TYR A 217 15.70 30.26 -17.86
N PHE A 218 15.47 29.40 -18.86
CA PHE A 218 16.48 29.13 -19.90
C PHE A 218 16.72 30.32 -20.83
N LYS A 219 15.69 31.13 -21.08
CA LYS A 219 15.83 32.39 -21.81
C LYS A 219 16.78 33.38 -21.10
N LYS A 220 16.74 33.46 -19.77
CA LYS A 220 17.69 34.29 -18.99
C LYS A 220 19.13 33.80 -19.10
N GLN A 221 19.31 32.50 -19.34
CA GLN A 221 20.62 31.89 -19.59
C GLN A 221 21.08 31.96 -21.05
N ASN A 222 20.28 32.57 -21.94
CA ASN A 222 20.55 32.67 -23.38
C ASN A 222 20.76 31.31 -24.07
N ARG A 223 20.02 30.28 -23.66
CA ARG A 223 20.06 28.96 -24.32
C ARG A 223 18.69 28.27 -24.29
N ASN A 224 18.56 27.21 -25.07
CA ASN A 224 17.44 26.28 -24.94
C ASN A 224 17.78 25.20 -23.91
N PRO A 225 16.77 24.62 -23.23
CA PRO A 225 16.96 23.41 -22.46
C PRO A 225 17.22 22.19 -23.34
N THR A 226 17.92 21.20 -22.80
CA THR A 226 17.96 19.85 -23.36
C THR A 226 16.71 19.04 -22.98
N ASP A 227 16.49 17.93 -23.67
CA ASP A 227 15.50 16.92 -23.29
C ASP A 227 15.77 16.35 -21.89
N VAL A 228 17.04 16.10 -21.55
CA VAL A 228 17.45 15.68 -20.19
C VAL A 228 17.00 16.68 -19.12
N GLU A 229 17.18 17.98 -19.37
CA GLU A 229 16.81 19.03 -18.42
C GLU A 229 15.30 19.16 -18.26
N ILE A 230 14.55 19.16 -19.37
CA ILE A 230 13.08 19.26 -19.32
C ILE A 230 12.46 18.03 -18.64
N GLU A 231 12.94 16.82 -18.93
CA GLU A 231 12.45 15.59 -18.29
C GLU A 231 12.77 15.59 -16.78
N CYS A 232 13.99 15.99 -16.40
CA CYS A 232 14.38 16.17 -14.99
C CYS A 232 13.45 17.15 -14.26
N ILE A 233 13.18 18.32 -14.84
CA ILE A 233 12.27 19.31 -14.26
C ILE A 233 10.85 18.77 -14.20
N ALA A 234 10.36 18.10 -15.25
CA ALA A 234 9.00 17.56 -15.30
C ALA A 234 8.73 16.52 -14.22
N GLN A 235 9.67 15.59 -14.00
CA GLN A 235 9.56 14.63 -12.89
C GLN A 235 9.60 15.34 -11.54
N THR A 236 10.56 16.26 -11.37
CA THR A 236 10.73 17.01 -10.12
C THR A 236 9.53 17.91 -9.80
N TRP A 237 8.82 18.46 -10.80
CA TRP A 237 7.66 19.35 -10.61
C TRP A 237 6.30 18.65 -10.75
N SER A 238 6.30 17.32 -10.87
CA SER A 238 5.08 16.52 -10.93
C SER A 238 4.24 16.68 -9.64
N GLU A 239 2.93 16.40 -9.72
CA GLU A 239 2.08 16.39 -8.52
C GLU A 239 2.59 15.38 -7.50
N HIS A 240 3.01 14.21 -7.97
CA HIS A 240 3.53 13.12 -7.16
C HIS A 240 4.77 13.49 -6.33
N CYS A 241 5.65 14.36 -6.85
CA CYS A 241 6.89 14.74 -6.15
C CYS A 241 6.79 16.07 -5.37
N LYS A 242 6.03 17.06 -5.87
CA LYS A 242 5.93 18.40 -5.21
C LYS A 242 4.65 18.62 -4.44
N HIS A 243 3.68 17.71 -4.52
CA HIS A 243 2.42 17.79 -3.77
C HIS A 243 1.76 19.17 -3.95
N LYS A 244 1.61 19.62 -5.21
CA LYS A 244 1.28 21.01 -5.53
C LYS A 244 -0.11 21.40 -5.02
N ILE A 245 -1.05 20.45 -4.97
CA ILE A 245 -2.39 20.65 -4.39
C ILE A 245 -2.29 20.88 -2.88
N PHE A 246 -1.50 20.09 -2.16
CA PHE A 246 -1.30 20.27 -0.71
C PHE A 246 -0.51 21.55 -0.37
N ASN A 247 0.28 22.06 -1.31
CA ASN A 247 1.01 23.33 -1.22
C ASN A 247 0.28 24.54 -1.87
N ALA A 248 -0.92 24.32 -2.42
CA ALA A 248 -1.69 25.35 -3.11
C ALA A 248 -2.25 26.40 -2.15
N GLU A 249 -2.37 27.63 -2.64
CA GLU A 249 -3.17 28.69 -2.02
C GLU A 249 -4.65 28.46 -2.35
N ILE A 250 -5.48 28.18 -1.35
CA ILE A 250 -6.89 27.83 -1.52
C ILE A 250 -7.79 28.91 -0.92
N LEU A 251 -8.58 29.56 -1.76
CA LEU A 251 -9.68 30.41 -1.30
C LEU A 251 -10.87 29.52 -0.94
N TYR A 252 -11.08 29.29 0.35
CA TYR A 252 -12.17 28.45 0.86
C TYR A 252 -13.35 29.30 1.32
N LYS A 253 -14.55 28.94 0.84
CA LYS A 253 -15.82 29.53 1.26
C LYS A 253 -16.70 28.45 1.85
N GLU A 254 -17.24 28.71 3.03
CA GLU A 254 -18.18 27.83 3.71
C GLU A 254 -19.48 28.56 3.98
N PHE A 255 -20.58 28.00 3.49
CA PHE A 255 -21.93 28.48 3.75
C PHE A 255 -22.54 27.66 4.88
N ASP A 256 -22.93 28.32 5.97
CA ASP A 256 -23.64 27.66 7.06
C ASP A 256 -25.12 27.40 6.70
N LYS A 257 -25.89 26.86 7.66
CA LYS A 257 -27.33 26.56 7.48
C LYS A 257 -28.20 27.80 7.34
N GLU A 258 -27.72 28.96 7.76
CA GLU A 258 -28.41 30.26 7.69
C GLU A 258 -27.97 31.08 6.46
N LYS A 259 -27.14 30.49 5.58
CA LYS A 259 -26.52 31.11 4.39
C LYS A 259 -25.47 32.18 4.72
N ASN A 260 -24.99 32.26 5.95
CA ASN A 260 -23.84 33.11 6.26
C ASN A 260 -22.60 32.49 5.61
N VAL A 261 -21.73 33.35 5.09
CA VAL A 261 -20.51 32.93 4.38
C VAL A 261 -19.29 33.21 5.24
N LYS A 262 -18.57 32.16 5.60
CA LYS A 262 -17.21 32.27 6.10
C LYS A 262 -16.25 32.13 4.92
N VAL A 263 -15.39 33.13 4.72
CA VAL A 263 -14.32 33.09 3.72
C VAL A 263 -12.99 33.03 4.45
N GLU A 264 -12.15 32.08 4.08
CA GLU A 264 -10.79 31.96 4.61
C GLU A 264 -9.82 31.66 3.47
N LEU A 265 -8.59 32.16 3.61
CA LEU A 265 -7.48 31.80 2.74
C LEU A 265 -6.66 30.72 3.45
N VAL A 266 -6.68 29.51 2.90
CA VAL A 266 -5.77 28.44 3.33
C VAL A 266 -4.52 28.55 2.50
N GLU A 267 -3.41 28.97 3.13
CA GLU A 267 -2.16 29.16 2.39
C GLU A 267 -1.59 27.85 1.84
N SER A 268 -1.65 26.76 2.60
CA SER A 268 -1.27 25.41 2.18
C SER A 268 -1.93 24.41 3.10
N LEU A 269 -2.58 23.39 2.56
CA LEU A 269 -3.18 22.32 3.36
C LEU A 269 -2.12 21.66 4.27
N PHE A 270 -0.96 21.35 3.69
CA PHE A 270 0.16 20.76 4.42
C PHE A 270 0.64 21.65 5.57
N LYS A 271 0.98 22.92 5.31
CA LYS A 271 1.47 23.82 6.36
C LYS A 271 0.41 24.14 7.41
N THR A 272 -0.83 24.35 6.98
CA THR A 272 -1.93 24.81 7.84
C THR A 272 -2.48 23.71 8.74
N PHE A 273 -2.62 22.47 8.23
CA PHE A 273 -3.29 21.39 8.96
C PHE A 273 -2.35 20.24 9.36
N ILE A 274 -1.37 19.89 8.53
CA ILE A 274 -0.51 18.72 8.79
C ILE A 274 0.73 19.11 9.62
N PHE A 275 1.50 20.08 9.16
CA PHE A 275 2.73 20.52 9.83
C PHE A 275 2.42 21.27 11.14
N LYS A 276 1.41 22.15 11.12
CA LYS A 276 1.06 23.00 12.26
C LYS A 276 0.62 22.19 13.47
N VAL A 277 -0.22 21.16 13.31
CA VAL A 277 -0.74 20.38 14.45
C VAL A 277 0.40 19.68 15.21
N THR A 278 1.33 19.06 14.49
CA THR A 278 2.52 18.44 15.09
C THR A 278 3.40 19.48 15.78
N GLY A 279 3.56 20.67 15.20
CA GLY A 279 4.26 21.79 15.84
C GLY A 279 3.60 22.29 17.12
N GLU A 280 2.27 22.36 17.17
CA GLU A 280 1.53 22.72 18.37
C GLU A 280 1.63 21.66 19.46
N ILE A 281 1.51 20.38 19.10
CA ILE A 281 1.66 19.26 20.04
C ILE A 281 3.07 19.26 20.65
N ARG A 282 4.12 19.48 19.85
CA ARG A 282 5.50 19.64 20.35
C ARG A 282 5.62 20.77 21.38
N LYS A 283 4.95 21.90 21.16
CA LYS A 283 4.99 23.05 22.09
C LYS A 283 4.22 22.78 23.37
N LYS A 284 3.07 22.10 23.28
CA LYS A 284 2.16 21.85 24.40
C LYS A 284 2.57 20.64 25.25
N ASN A 285 3.27 19.66 24.68
CA ASN A 285 3.64 18.41 25.35
C ASN A 285 5.14 18.11 25.25
N ALA A 286 5.85 18.30 26.37
CA ALA A 286 7.30 18.11 26.47
C ALA A 286 7.75 16.66 26.24
N LYS A 287 6.92 15.66 26.62
CA LYS A 287 7.20 14.24 26.34
C LYS A 287 7.17 14.00 24.83
N ARG A 288 6.13 14.48 24.15
CA ARG A 288 5.99 14.35 22.70
C ARG A 288 7.12 15.06 21.96
N ASN A 289 7.50 16.26 22.38
CA ASN A 289 8.65 16.97 21.79
C ASN A 289 9.96 16.15 21.82
N LYS A 290 10.21 15.42 22.90
CA LYS A 290 11.38 14.54 23.01
C LYS A 290 11.25 13.24 22.21
N SER A 291 10.02 12.76 22.01
CA SER A 291 9.76 11.51 21.29
C SER A 291 9.78 11.66 19.77
N LEU A 292 9.53 12.86 19.23
CA LEU A 292 9.51 13.09 17.79
C LEU A 292 10.91 13.43 17.27
N ILE A 293 11.56 12.46 16.63
CA ILE A 293 12.97 12.54 16.24
C ILE A 293 13.15 13.27 14.91
N SER A 294 12.48 12.80 13.85
CA SER A 294 12.50 13.38 12.50
C SER A 294 11.10 13.27 11.92
N VAL A 295 10.52 14.40 11.51
CA VAL A 295 9.15 14.46 10.95
C VAL A 295 9.16 15.41 9.76
N PHE A 296 8.57 14.97 8.65
CA PHE A 296 8.45 15.76 7.41
C PHE A 296 9.76 16.24 6.76
N SER A 297 10.89 15.58 7.05
CA SER A 297 12.21 15.97 6.54
C SER A 297 13.00 14.82 5.92
N ASP A 298 12.39 13.64 5.81
CA ASP A 298 13.04 12.41 5.35
C ASP A 298 11.97 11.45 4.79
N ASN A 299 12.38 10.31 4.23
CA ASN A 299 11.50 9.36 3.53
C ASN A 299 10.41 8.78 4.44
N ALA A 300 10.66 8.73 5.76
CA ALA A 300 9.72 8.22 6.76
C ALA A 300 9.71 9.07 8.04
N GLY A 301 8.65 8.94 8.83
CA GLY A 301 8.54 9.60 10.14
C GLY A 301 9.26 8.78 11.22
N ILE A 302 10.14 9.40 12.00
CA ILE A 302 10.94 8.75 13.04
C ILE A 302 10.47 9.19 14.43
N VAL A 303 10.17 8.21 15.27
CA VAL A 303 9.81 8.40 16.68
C VAL A 303 10.73 7.61 17.60
N LYS A 304 10.91 8.08 18.82
CA LYS A 304 11.72 7.42 19.84
C LYS A 304 10.98 6.16 20.32
N PHE A 305 11.68 5.03 20.32
CA PHE A 305 11.16 3.78 20.88
C PHE A 305 11.63 3.59 22.33
N ASN A 306 12.94 3.71 22.54
CA ASN A 306 13.56 3.77 23.86
C ASN A 306 14.83 4.64 23.80
N GLU A 307 15.69 4.59 24.83
CA GLU A 307 16.92 5.41 24.86
C GLU A 307 17.94 5.03 23.77
N ASN A 308 17.91 3.78 23.30
CA ASN A 308 18.91 3.23 22.38
C ASN A 308 18.39 3.07 20.95
N PHE A 309 17.07 3.03 20.76
CA PHE A 309 16.44 2.76 19.47
C PHE A 309 15.31 3.73 19.14
N ASN A 310 15.14 3.97 17.85
CA ASN A 310 14.03 4.68 17.24
C ASN A 310 13.25 3.73 16.33
N VAL A 311 11.99 4.07 16.07
CA VAL A 311 11.12 3.39 15.10
C VAL A 311 10.77 4.39 14.00
N ALA A 312 10.83 3.93 12.75
CA ALA A 312 10.40 4.67 11.57
C ALA A 312 9.17 4.01 10.97
N ILE A 313 8.24 4.81 10.44
CA ILE A 313 7.08 4.30 9.70
C ILE A 313 6.78 5.18 8.49
N LYS A 314 6.37 4.53 7.42
CA LYS A 314 5.91 5.15 6.18
C LYS A 314 4.80 4.31 5.57
N ILE A 315 3.83 5.00 4.98
CA ILE A 315 2.79 4.42 4.14
C ILE A 315 2.84 5.16 2.80
N GLU A 316 2.68 4.43 1.71
CA GLU A 316 2.65 4.92 0.34
C GLU A 316 1.41 4.38 -0.39
N THR A 317 1.14 4.91 -1.58
CA THR A 317 0.03 4.44 -2.43
C THR A 317 0.50 4.03 -3.82
N HIS A 318 -0.12 3.00 -4.40
CA HIS A 318 0.25 2.49 -5.72
C HIS A 318 -0.95 2.23 -6.63
N ASN A 319 -1.83 3.23 -6.72
CA ASN A 319 -3.19 3.12 -7.28
C ASN A 319 -3.23 2.92 -8.79
N ALA A 320 -2.60 3.83 -9.56
CA ALA A 320 -2.66 3.79 -11.03
C ALA A 320 -1.96 2.56 -11.63
N PRO A 321 -0.75 2.18 -11.16
CA PRO A 321 -0.10 0.98 -11.69
C PRO A 321 -0.88 -0.28 -11.35
N SER A 322 -1.48 -0.36 -10.15
CA SER A 322 -2.30 -1.52 -9.76
C SER A 322 -3.64 -1.60 -10.52
N ALA A 323 -4.13 -0.50 -11.08
CA ALA A 323 -5.29 -0.52 -11.98
C ALA A 323 -4.96 -1.18 -13.34
N LEU A 324 -3.70 -1.05 -13.79
CA LEU A 324 -3.23 -1.53 -15.10
C LEU A 324 -2.60 -2.93 -15.01
N ASP A 325 -1.71 -3.13 -14.04
CA ASP A 325 -1.11 -4.41 -13.68
C ASP A 325 -1.20 -4.62 -12.15
N PRO A 326 -2.27 -5.29 -11.68
CA PRO A 326 -2.53 -5.43 -10.26
C PRO A 326 -1.41 -6.15 -9.49
N TYR A 327 -0.76 -7.15 -10.11
CA TYR A 327 0.34 -7.88 -9.48
C TYR A 327 1.61 -7.03 -9.42
N GLY A 328 2.07 -6.50 -10.56
CA GLY A 328 3.28 -5.67 -10.61
C GLY A 328 3.14 -4.41 -9.76
N GLY A 329 2.00 -3.72 -9.87
CA GLY A 329 1.73 -2.50 -9.12
C GLY A 329 1.73 -2.70 -7.60
N ALA A 330 1.12 -3.77 -7.08
CA ALA A 330 1.15 -4.04 -5.64
C ALA A 330 2.54 -4.49 -5.16
N LEU A 331 3.22 -5.32 -5.95
CA LEU A 331 4.58 -5.77 -5.66
C LEU A 331 5.56 -4.59 -5.57
N THR A 332 5.55 -3.67 -6.54
CA THR A 332 6.41 -2.49 -6.48
C THR A 332 5.98 -1.50 -5.42
N GLY A 333 4.68 -1.43 -5.09
CA GLY A 333 4.17 -0.65 -3.97
C GLY A 333 4.80 -1.07 -2.64
N ILE A 334 4.75 -2.37 -2.30
CA ILE A 334 5.29 -2.86 -1.03
C ILE A 334 6.82 -2.81 -0.99
N LEU A 335 7.49 -3.15 -2.11
CA LEU A 335 8.94 -3.04 -2.20
C LEU A 335 9.42 -1.58 -2.19
N GLY A 336 8.64 -0.64 -2.72
CA GLY A 336 8.94 0.79 -2.70
C GLY A 336 8.96 1.31 -1.26
N VAL A 337 7.90 1.08 -0.49
CA VAL A 337 7.82 1.54 0.90
C VAL A 337 8.82 0.84 1.83
N ASN A 338 9.22 -0.41 1.53
CA ASN A 338 10.35 -1.04 2.21
C ASN A 338 11.64 -0.21 2.01
N ARG A 339 11.87 0.31 0.80
CA ARG A 339 13.04 1.15 0.50
C ARG A 339 12.99 2.50 1.18
N ASP A 340 11.81 3.10 1.37
CA ASP A 340 11.67 4.32 2.18
C ASP A 340 12.21 4.10 3.60
N ILE A 341 11.89 2.95 4.20
CA ILE A 341 12.41 2.56 5.52
C ILE A 341 13.90 2.22 5.48
N MET A 342 14.41 1.68 4.38
CA MET A 342 15.85 1.50 4.18
C MET A 342 16.59 2.82 3.95
N GLY A 343 15.91 3.86 3.45
CA GLY A 343 16.46 5.16 3.09
C GLY A 343 16.33 6.23 4.16
N VAL A 344 15.47 6.04 5.17
CA VAL A 344 15.28 7.02 6.25
C VAL A 344 16.51 7.11 7.16
N GLY A 345 16.99 8.32 7.43
CA GLY A 345 18.23 8.57 8.16
C GLY A 345 19.42 7.88 7.50
N LEU A 346 20.12 7.03 8.26
CA LEU A 346 21.17 6.14 7.75
C LEU A 346 20.65 4.70 7.52
N GLY A 347 19.35 4.54 7.35
CA GLY A 347 18.67 3.27 7.13
C GLY A 347 18.12 2.62 8.40
N ALA A 348 16.83 2.28 8.37
CA ALA A 348 16.18 1.44 9.38
C ALA A 348 15.96 0.02 8.84
N LYS A 349 15.94 -0.97 9.75
CA LYS A 349 15.63 -2.36 9.39
C LYS A 349 14.12 -2.52 9.36
N PRO A 350 13.49 -2.86 8.22
CA PRO A 350 12.06 -3.22 8.18
C PRO A 350 11.74 -4.40 9.11
N ILE A 351 10.71 -4.24 9.94
CA ILE A 351 10.26 -5.23 10.92
C ILE A 351 8.81 -5.66 10.72
N ALA A 352 8.02 -4.87 9.99
CA ALA A 352 6.61 -5.16 9.73
C ALA A 352 6.12 -4.38 8.53
N ASN A 353 5.28 -5.04 7.73
CA ASN A 353 4.51 -4.46 6.65
C ASN A 353 3.04 -4.34 7.02
N THR A 354 2.35 -3.39 6.41
CA THR A 354 0.90 -3.25 6.47
C THR A 354 0.28 -3.06 5.09
N ASP A 355 -0.95 -3.50 4.92
CA ASP A 355 -1.63 -3.44 3.63
C ASP A 355 -3.12 -3.05 3.76
N VAL A 356 -3.52 -1.94 3.17
CA VAL A 356 -4.91 -1.50 3.16
C VAL A 356 -5.37 -1.34 1.73
N PHE A 357 -6.53 -1.89 1.39
CA PHE A 357 -7.04 -1.87 0.01
C PHE A 357 -8.47 -1.36 -0.08
N CYS A 358 -8.76 -0.62 -1.14
CA CYS A 358 -10.11 -0.29 -1.56
C CYS A 358 -10.39 -0.83 -2.97
N PHE A 359 -11.38 -1.70 -3.10
CA PHE A 359 -11.73 -2.39 -4.35
C PHE A 359 -13.21 -2.20 -4.71
N ALA A 360 -13.54 -2.34 -5.99
CA ALA A 360 -14.91 -2.68 -6.38
C ALA A 360 -15.23 -4.13 -6.00
N ASN A 361 -16.51 -4.49 -5.98
CA ASN A 361 -16.95 -5.83 -5.61
C ASN A 361 -16.29 -6.91 -6.50
N PRO A 362 -15.57 -7.91 -5.95
CA PRO A 362 -14.91 -8.94 -6.76
C PRO A 362 -15.91 -9.85 -7.51
N PHE A 363 -17.19 -9.84 -7.12
CA PHE A 363 -18.28 -10.54 -7.78
C PHE A 363 -19.06 -9.65 -8.77
N TYR A 364 -18.46 -8.54 -9.23
CA TYR A 364 -19.06 -7.60 -10.17
C TYR A 364 -19.65 -8.31 -11.40
N ALA A 365 -20.94 -8.15 -11.63
CA ALA A 365 -21.65 -8.86 -12.71
C ALA A 365 -21.97 -7.98 -13.92
N GLU A 366 -21.83 -6.66 -13.80
CA GLU A 366 -22.17 -5.73 -14.87
C GLU A 366 -21.07 -5.66 -15.95
N LYS A 367 -21.43 -5.05 -17.08
CA LYS A 367 -20.49 -4.89 -18.20
C LYS A 367 -19.47 -3.81 -17.85
N LEU A 368 -18.20 -4.16 -17.97
CA LEU A 368 -17.10 -3.25 -17.70
C LEU A 368 -16.92 -2.23 -18.84
N PRO A 369 -16.52 -1.00 -18.52
CA PRO A 369 -16.02 -0.05 -19.50
C PRO A 369 -14.78 -0.55 -20.24
N ALA A 370 -14.48 0.05 -21.39
CA ALA A 370 -13.27 -0.29 -22.13
C ALA A 370 -12.01 -0.09 -21.25
N LYS A 371 -11.07 -1.03 -21.31
CA LYS A 371 -9.76 -1.00 -20.60
C LYS A 371 -9.79 -1.01 -19.06
N ILE A 372 -10.96 -1.15 -18.42
CA ILE A 372 -11.04 -1.47 -16.99
C ILE A 372 -10.91 -2.98 -16.80
N LEU A 373 -10.00 -3.40 -15.92
CA LEU A 373 -9.88 -4.80 -15.52
C LEU A 373 -11.03 -5.21 -14.61
N HIS A 374 -11.45 -6.48 -14.70
CA HIS A 374 -12.47 -7.01 -13.80
C HIS A 374 -12.00 -6.89 -12.33
N PRO A 375 -12.85 -6.44 -11.38
CA PRO A 375 -12.45 -6.27 -9.99
C PRO A 375 -11.82 -7.51 -9.35
N LYS A 376 -12.34 -8.70 -9.66
CA LYS A 376 -11.71 -9.98 -9.25
C LYS A 376 -10.24 -10.10 -9.66
N ARG A 377 -9.90 -9.73 -10.90
CA ARG A 377 -8.52 -9.77 -11.41
C ARG A 377 -7.63 -8.77 -10.69
N ILE A 378 -8.17 -7.59 -10.37
CA ILE A 378 -7.46 -6.57 -9.57
C ILE A 378 -7.18 -7.11 -8.17
N PHE A 379 -8.23 -7.56 -7.47
CA PHE A 379 -8.16 -8.11 -6.12
C PHE A 379 -7.15 -9.26 -6.02
N GLU A 380 -7.26 -10.28 -6.87
CA GLU A 380 -6.37 -11.46 -6.79
C GLU A 380 -4.92 -11.12 -7.15
N GLY A 381 -4.71 -10.24 -8.13
CA GLY A 381 -3.39 -9.81 -8.55
C GLY A 381 -2.70 -8.98 -7.48
N VAL A 382 -3.40 -8.03 -6.86
CA VAL A 382 -2.85 -7.24 -5.74
C VAL A 382 -2.46 -8.13 -4.57
N VAL A 383 -3.36 -9.01 -4.12
CA VAL A 383 -3.06 -9.94 -3.01
C VAL A 383 -1.83 -10.80 -3.33
N LYS A 384 -1.69 -11.27 -4.58
CA LYS A 384 -0.51 -12.05 -4.98
C LYS A 384 0.77 -11.19 -5.02
N GLY A 385 0.69 -9.92 -5.43
CA GLY A 385 1.82 -9.00 -5.43
C GLY A 385 2.34 -8.71 -4.02
N ILE A 386 1.43 -8.53 -3.06
CA ILE A 386 1.75 -8.29 -1.65
C ILE A 386 2.33 -9.54 -0.99
N GLU A 387 1.72 -10.71 -1.23
CA GLU A 387 2.24 -12.01 -0.81
C GLU A 387 3.69 -12.20 -1.27
N ASP A 388 3.95 -12.04 -2.57
CA ASP A 388 5.28 -12.26 -3.12
C ASP A 388 6.28 -11.19 -2.66
N GLY A 389 5.86 -9.94 -2.52
CA GLY A 389 6.71 -8.86 -2.04
C GLY A 389 7.11 -9.05 -0.59
N GLY A 390 6.15 -9.22 0.32
CA GLY A 390 6.40 -9.38 1.75
C GLY A 390 7.16 -10.67 2.07
N ASN A 391 6.64 -11.82 1.63
CA ASN A 391 7.17 -13.14 1.99
C ASN A 391 8.61 -13.31 1.48
N LYS A 392 8.89 -12.96 0.22
CA LYS A 392 10.23 -13.13 -0.38
C LYS A 392 11.23 -12.10 0.14
N SER A 393 10.77 -10.94 0.64
CA SER A 393 11.63 -9.97 1.33
C SER A 393 11.93 -10.36 2.78
N GLY A 394 11.21 -11.33 3.34
CA GLY A 394 11.36 -11.75 4.73
C GLY A 394 10.88 -10.69 5.73
N ILE A 395 9.83 -9.95 5.38
CA ILE A 395 9.20 -8.93 6.22
C ILE A 395 7.73 -9.33 6.43
N PRO A 396 7.27 -9.51 7.68
CA PRO A 396 5.92 -10.01 7.94
C PRO A 396 4.88 -8.92 7.63
N THR A 397 3.77 -9.26 6.99
CA THR A 397 2.62 -8.34 6.82
C THR A 397 1.68 -8.51 8.01
N VAL A 398 1.62 -7.54 8.92
CA VAL A 398 1.05 -7.76 10.27
C VAL A 398 -0.29 -7.08 10.52
N ASN A 399 -0.69 -6.11 9.72
CA ASN A 399 -1.96 -5.39 9.89
C ASN A 399 -2.47 -4.85 8.55
N GLY A 400 -3.78 -4.75 8.40
CA GLY A 400 -4.40 -4.32 7.16
C GLY A 400 -5.91 -4.20 7.23
N ALA A 401 -6.52 -3.72 6.15
CA ALA A 401 -7.97 -3.58 6.01
C ALA A 401 -8.38 -3.65 4.53
N ILE A 402 -9.62 -4.06 4.26
CA ILE A 402 -10.16 -4.08 2.90
C ILE A 402 -11.56 -3.46 2.90
N VAL A 403 -11.72 -2.41 2.09
CA VAL A 403 -12.99 -1.73 1.87
C VAL A 403 -13.48 -2.01 0.44
N PHE A 404 -14.75 -2.35 0.31
CA PHE A 404 -15.42 -2.58 -0.96
C PHE A 404 -16.44 -1.48 -1.24
N ASP A 405 -16.32 -0.84 -2.40
CA ASP A 405 -17.30 0.09 -2.98
C ASP A 405 -17.11 0.09 -4.51
N ASP A 406 -18.19 -0.08 -5.27
CA ASP A 406 -18.12 -0.18 -6.73
C ASP A 406 -17.58 1.10 -7.41
N ARG A 407 -17.52 2.24 -6.71
CA ARG A 407 -16.88 3.46 -7.20
C ARG A 407 -15.35 3.34 -7.29
N PHE A 408 -14.74 2.36 -6.64
CA PHE A 408 -13.32 2.01 -6.83
C PHE A 408 -13.07 1.23 -8.14
N LEU A 409 -14.11 0.95 -8.94
CA LEU A 409 -13.98 0.31 -10.25
C LEU A 409 -13.09 1.10 -11.21
N GLY A 410 -13.14 2.44 -11.15
CA GLY A 410 -12.34 3.32 -12.00
C GLY A 410 -10.84 3.25 -11.66
N LYS A 411 -10.52 3.19 -10.37
CA LYS A 411 -9.16 3.12 -9.84
C LYS A 411 -9.19 2.50 -8.43
N PRO A 412 -8.57 1.34 -8.19
CA PRO A 412 -8.44 0.78 -6.85
C PRO A 412 -7.50 1.65 -6.00
N LEU A 413 -7.66 1.61 -4.68
CA LEU A 413 -6.74 2.28 -3.76
C LEU A 413 -5.87 1.23 -3.06
N ILE A 414 -4.57 1.25 -3.30
CA ILE A 414 -3.62 0.28 -2.79
C ILE A 414 -2.63 1.00 -1.88
N PHE A 415 -2.81 0.86 -0.57
CA PHE A 415 -1.93 1.42 0.45
C PHE A 415 -0.94 0.34 0.90
N CYS A 416 0.35 0.65 0.83
CA CYS A 416 1.43 -0.23 1.28
C CYS A 416 2.20 0.48 2.39
N GLY A 417 2.43 -0.19 3.51
CA GLY A 417 3.10 0.37 4.67
C GLY A 417 4.26 -0.47 5.15
N THR A 418 5.27 0.19 5.72
CA THR A 418 6.39 -0.48 6.39
C THR A 418 6.78 0.27 7.65
N THR A 419 7.03 -0.49 8.72
CA THR A 419 7.63 -0.03 9.97
C THR A 419 9.03 -0.62 10.09
N GLY A 420 10.01 0.20 10.52
CA GLY A 420 11.38 -0.21 10.74
C GLY A 420 11.94 0.22 12.10
N ILE A 421 12.99 -0.47 12.55
CA ILE A 421 13.75 -0.13 13.76
C ILE A 421 15.19 0.28 13.41
N MET A 422 15.71 1.29 14.11
CA MET A 422 17.09 1.75 13.95
C MET A 422 17.71 2.11 15.31
N PRO A 423 19.01 1.86 15.53
CA PRO A 423 19.71 2.40 16.70
C PRO A 423 19.59 3.93 16.69
N SER A 424 19.37 4.59 17.83
CA SER A 424 19.32 6.06 17.88
C SER A 424 20.69 6.68 17.63
N VAL A 425 21.75 5.97 18.03
CA VAL A 425 23.16 6.38 17.93
C VAL A 425 24.03 5.16 17.66
N ILE A 426 25.02 5.29 16.76
CA ILE A 426 26.08 4.30 16.56
C ILE A 426 27.39 4.86 17.12
N LYS A 427 28.06 4.07 17.98
CA LYS A 427 29.34 4.43 18.60
C LYS A 427 30.49 4.08 17.67
N ASN A 428 31.34 5.05 17.34
CA ASN A 428 32.55 4.77 16.56
C ASN A 428 33.62 4.16 17.48
N LYS A 429 33.97 2.88 17.27
CA LYS A 429 35.00 2.18 18.07
C LYS A 429 36.45 2.52 17.68
N GLN A 430 36.69 3.28 16.59
CA GLN A 430 38.02 3.42 16.00
C GLN A 430 38.83 4.68 16.37
N THR A 431 38.36 5.60 17.21
CA THR A 431 39.12 6.82 17.52
C THR A 431 40.03 6.69 18.75
N HIS A 432 41.06 5.86 18.64
CA HIS A 432 42.30 6.04 19.42
C HIS A 432 43.28 6.91 18.62
N LYS A 433 43.08 8.24 18.64
CA LYS A 433 44.11 9.31 18.61
C LYS A 433 43.49 10.67 18.22
N GLN A 434 43.42 11.54 19.22
CA GLN A 434 43.57 13.00 19.15
C GLN A 434 43.10 13.72 17.86
N THR A 435 41.79 13.91 17.68
CA THR A 435 41.20 15.20 17.25
C THR A 435 39.70 15.22 17.60
N HIS A 436 39.22 16.34 18.14
CA HIS A 436 37.90 16.50 18.77
C HIS A 436 36.71 16.61 17.79
N LYS A 437 36.42 15.59 16.96
CA LYS A 437 35.16 15.57 16.19
C LYS A 437 34.43 14.22 16.28
N GLN A 438 33.29 14.28 16.98
CA GLN A 438 32.18 13.32 17.15
C GLN A 438 32.54 11.86 17.49
N THR A 439 32.44 11.52 18.78
CA THR A 439 32.54 10.14 19.31
C THR A 439 31.31 9.27 19.05
N HIS A 440 30.23 9.83 18.49
CA HIS A 440 28.91 9.20 18.35
C HIS A 440 28.17 9.76 17.13
N LYS A 441 27.68 8.90 16.21
CA LYS A 441 26.85 9.33 15.06
C LYS A 441 25.38 9.08 15.34
N ARG A 442 24.55 10.12 15.23
CA ARG A 442 23.09 9.99 15.30
C ARG A 442 22.59 9.46 13.96
N THR A 443 21.83 8.38 13.98
CA THR A 443 21.42 7.66 12.77
C THR A 443 20.28 8.32 11.99
N HIS A 444 19.57 9.28 12.59
CA HIS A 444 18.52 10.06 11.91
C HIS A 444 19.08 11.27 11.16
N ILE A 445 20.39 11.50 11.19
CA ILE A 445 21.03 12.66 10.57
C ILE A 445 21.79 12.18 9.32
N LYS A 446 21.46 12.79 8.18
CA LYS A 446 22.18 12.68 6.91
C LYS A 446 23.17 13.83 6.80
N GLU A 447 24.41 13.54 6.43
CA GLU A 447 25.46 14.54 6.23
C GLU A 447 26.11 14.31 4.86
N ILE A 448 26.35 15.39 4.11
CA ILE A 448 27.00 15.33 2.80
C ILE A 448 28.00 16.47 2.71
N CYS A 449 29.23 16.16 2.30
CA CYS A 449 30.27 17.14 2.04
C CYS A 449 30.59 17.22 0.54
N SER A 450 31.03 18.39 0.07
CA SER A 450 31.59 18.55 -1.28
C SER A 450 32.77 17.57 -1.45
N GLY A 451 32.77 16.81 -2.55
CA GLY A 451 33.72 15.74 -2.83
C GLY A 451 33.29 14.34 -2.38
N ASP A 452 32.19 14.18 -1.63
CA ASP A 452 31.63 12.86 -1.36
C ASP A 452 31.09 12.22 -2.65
N TYR A 453 31.21 10.90 -2.77
CA TYR A 453 30.76 10.14 -3.93
C TYR A 453 29.29 9.77 -3.84
N ALA A 454 28.60 9.86 -4.98
CA ALA A 454 27.27 9.29 -5.17
C ALA A 454 27.43 7.87 -5.74
N VAL A 455 26.91 6.88 -5.03
CA VAL A 455 26.97 5.46 -5.40
C VAL A 455 25.57 4.90 -5.54
N MET A 456 25.25 4.34 -6.70
CA MET A 456 24.01 3.60 -6.91
C MET A 456 24.21 2.15 -6.48
N VAL A 457 23.29 1.63 -5.69
CA VAL A 457 23.31 0.26 -5.16
C VAL A 457 22.04 -0.48 -5.58
N GLY A 458 22.16 -1.73 -6.00
CA GLY A 458 21.04 -2.63 -6.29
C GLY A 458 20.80 -2.88 -7.78
N GLY A 459 19.56 -2.73 -8.23
CA GLY A 459 19.11 -3.09 -9.59
C GLY A 459 19.71 -2.25 -10.71
N ARG A 460 19.74 -2.79 -11.93
CA ARG A 460 20.20 -2.09 -13.13
C ARG A 460 19.10 -1.23 -13.76
N VAL A 461 19.51 -0.18 -14.47
CA VAL A 461 18.61 0.77 -15.14
C VAL A 461 18.11 0.23 -16.49
N GLY A 462 16.79 0.18 -16.64
CA GLY A 462 16.08 -0.14 -17.87
C GLY A 462 15.09 0.97 -18.28
N LYS A 463 14.29 0.71 -19.31
CA LYS A 463 13.20 1.59 -19.79
C LYS A 463 11.92 1.38 -18.96
N ASP A 464 12.08 1.22 -17.66
CA ASP A 464 11.05 0.79 -16.73
C ASP A 464 10.40 2.00 -16.05
N GLY A 465 9.07 2.13 -16.13
CA GLY A 465 8.30 3.21 -15.47
C GLY A 465 8.73 4.62 -15.81
N ILE A 466 9.34 4.84 -16.97
CA ILE A 466 9.54 6.20 -17.48
C ILE A 466 8.17 6.88 -17.58
N HIS A 467 8.11 8.12 -17.06
CA HIS A 467 6.89 8.91 -16.90
C HIS A 467 5.90 8.35 -15.86
N GLY A 468 6.32 7.48 -14.94
CA GLY A 468 5.49 6.93 -13.88
C GLY A 468 4.92 8.00 -12.93
N ALA A 469 5.76 8.94 -12.49
CA ALA A 469 5.34 10.06 -11.62
C ALA A 469 4.40 11.05 -12.32
N THR A 470 4.70 11.42 -13.56
CA THR A 470 3.84 12.31 -14.37
C THR A 470 2.51 11.63 -14.69
N PHE A 471 2.52 10.35 -15.05
CA PHE A 471 1.32 9.54 -15.32
C PHE A 471 0.43 9.36 -14.09
N SER A 472 1.02 9.07 -12.93
CA SER A 472 0.27 8.90 -11.67
C SER A 472 -0.46 10.18 -11.23
N SER A 473 -0.01 11.34 -11.74
CA SER A 473 -0.60 12.65 -11.50
C SER A 473 -1.87 12.92 -12.34
N GLU A 474 -2.17 12.09 -13.35
CA GLU A 474 -3.30 12.25 -14.27
C GLU A 474 -4.49 11.31 -13.97
N GLU A 475 -5.68 11.66 -14.48
CA GLU A 475 -6.86 10.76 -14.48
C GLU A 475 -6.58 9.57 -15.42
N LEU A 476 -7.04 8.37 -15.06
CA LEU A 476 -6.93 7.21 -15.94
C LEU A 476 -7.87 7.35 -17.14
N HIS A 477 -7.38 7.02 -18.33
CA HIS A 477 -8.15 7.10 -19.57
C HIS A 477 -7.74 6.05 -20.62
N GLU A 478 -8.50 5.94 -21.71
CA GLU A 478 -8.23 4.93 -22.74
C GLU A 478 -6.84 5.03 -23.37
N GLY A 479 -6.27 6.23 -23.53
CA GLY A 479 -4.93 6.44 -24.10
C GLY A 479 -3.76 6.23 -23.14
N SER A 480 -3.98 5.77 -21.90
CA SER A 480 -2.95 5.76 -20.85
C SER A 480 -1.78 4.82 -21.25
N PRO A 481 -0.52 5.29 -21.18
CA PRO A 481 0.63 4.53 -21.67
C PRO A 481 0.92 3.28 -20.83
N ALA A 482 1.15 2.16 -21.51
CA ALA A 482 1.46 0.85 -20.93
C ALA A 482 2.86 0.76 -20.28
N THR A 483 3.73 1.74 -20.52
CA THR A 483 5.14 1.77 -20.08
C THR A 483 5.31 2.01 -18.58
N ALA A 484 4.23 2.33 -17.86
CA ALA A 484 4.23 2.55 -16.41
C ALA A 484 4.30 1.26 -15.57
N VAL A 485 4.16 0.07 -16.19
CA VAL A 485 4.14 -1.21 -15.47
C VAL A 485 5.54 -1.74 -15.23
N GLN A 486 5.83 -2.09 -13.98
CA GLN A 486 7.13 -2.58 -13.54
C GLN A 486 6.95 -3.88 -12.74
N ILE A 487 7.96 -4.74 -12.78
CA ILE A 487 8.04 -5.94 -11.94
C ILE A 487 9.24 -5.76 -11.01
N GLY A 488 8.98 -5.70 -9.71
CA GLY A 488 10.02 -5.65 -8.68
C GLY A 488 10.64 -7.01 -8.41
N ASP A 489 11.80 -7.01 -7.77
CA ASP A 489 12.64 -8.16 -7.41
C ASP A 489 12.92 -8.21 -5.89
N PRO A 490 12.05 -8.86 -5.10
CA PRO A 490 12.21 -8.96 -3.64
C PRO A 490 13.55 -9.54 -3.19
N ILE A 491 14.14 -10.46 -3.97
CA ILE A 491 15.39 -11.14 -3.59
C ILE A 491 16.56 -10.16 -3.68
N THR A 492 16.61 -9.35 -4.73
CA THR A 492 17.59 -8.27 -4.85
C THR A 492 17.46 -7.26 -3.72
N GLN A 493 16.22 -6.85 -3.40
CA GLN A 493 15.98 -5.96 -2.26
C GLN A 493 16.47 -6.58 -0.95
N LYS A 494 16.24 -7.87 -0.74
CA LYS A 494 16.68 -8.57 0.47
C LYS A 494 18.20 -8.60 0.60
N LYS A 495 18.93 -8.98 -0.46
CA LYS A 495 20.41 -8.94 -0.48
C LYS A 495 20.92 -7.52 -0.15
N MET A 496 20.31 -6.51 -0.78
CA MET A 496 20.63 -5.10 -0.56
C MET A 496 20.34 -4.63 0.87
N LEU A 497 19.20 -5.01 1.45
CA LEU A 497 18.83 -4.68 2.82
C LEU A 497 19.87 -5.20 3.82
N ASP A 498 20.22 -6.48 3.74
CA ASP A 498 21.17 -7.09 4.68
C ASP A 498 22.55 -6.42 4.58
N PHE A 499 22.99 -6.13 3.35
CA PHE A 499 24.21 -5.37 3.09
C PHE A 499 24.17 -3.96 3.72
N LEU A 500 23.11 -3.18 3.46
CA LEU A 500 23.03 -1.78 3.89
C LEU A 500 22.94 -1.63 5.41
N ILE A 501 22.31 -2.58 6.10
CA ILE A 501 22.25 -2.61 7.57
C ILE A 501 23.64 -2.84 8.17
N ASP A 502 24.41 -3.80 7.64
CA ASP A 502 25.77 -4.05 8.11
C ASP A 502 26.72 -2.89 7.74
N ALA A 503 26.55 -2.29 6.56
CA ALA A 503 27.31 -1.10 6.17
C ALA A 503 27.00 0.11 7.07
N ARG A 504 25.73 0.29 7.49
CA ARG A 504 25.32 1.32 8.46
C ARG A 504 25.99 1.10 9.81
N ASP A 505 25.94 -0.12 10.33
CA ASP A 505 26.45 -0.44 11.66
C ASP A 505 27.98 -0.29 11.75
N ASN A 506 28.67 -0.37 10.61
CA ASN A 506 30.09 -0.04 10.44
C ASN A 506 30.37 1.42 10.04
N LEU A 507 29.35 2.27 9.96
CA LEU A 507 29.43 3.69 9.57
C LEU A 507 30.13 3.92 8.22
N LEU A 508 29.84 3.08 7.23
CA LEU A 508 30.49 3.17 5.92
C LEU A 508 29.91 4.28 5.02
N TYR A 509 28.71 4.80 5.31
CA TYR A 509 28.08 5.88 4.53
C TYR A 509 27.52 7.02 5.38
N ASN A 510 27.29 8.17 4.73
CA ASN A 510 26.89 9.41 5.38
C ASN A 510 25.46 9.85 5.10
N ALA A 511 24.91 9.42 3.97
CA ALA A 511 23.51 9.59 3.63
C ALA A 511 23.09 8.44 2.69
N ILE A 512 21.79 8.18 2.66
CA ILE A 512 21.17 7.21 1.78
C ILE A 512 19.77 7.71 1.43
N THR A 513 19.26 7.38 0.25
CA THR A 513 17.84 7.53 -0.11
C THR A 513 17.45 6.49 -1.15
N ASP A 514 16.17 6.21 -1.30
CA ASP A 514 15.65 5.31 -2.31
C ASP A 514 15.67 5.94 -3.71
N ASN A 515 15.68 5.09 -4.74
CA ASN A 515 15.37 5.51 -6.10
C ASN A 515 13.93 5.11 -6.43
N GLY A 516 13.00 6.06 -6.29
CA GLY A 516 11.60 5.93 -6.66
C GLY A 516 11.27 6.74 -7.92
N ALA A 517 10.21 7.56 -7.79
CA ALA A 517 9.73 8.46 -8.83
C ALA A 517 10.83 9.42 -9.31
N GLY A 518 11.02 9.54 -10.62
CA GLY A 518 12.08 10.36 -11.21
C GLY A 518 13.51 9.82 -11.02
N GLY A 519 13.71 8.62 -10.47
CA GLY A 519 14.99 7.90 -10.54
C GLY A 519 16.20 8.65 -9.96
N LEU A 520 17.27 8.75 -10.75
CA LEU A 520 18.51 9.40 -10.32
C LEU A 520 18.36 10.92 -10.22
N SER A 521 17.50 11.56 -11.04
CA SER A 521 17.29 13.00 -10.93
C SER A 521 16.64 13.40 -9.61
N SER A 522 15.68 12.64 -9.10
CA SER A 522 15.07 12.92 -7.79
C SER A 522 16.03 12.52 -6.67
N SER A 523 16.45 11.26 -6.60
CA SER A 523 17.27 10.77 -5.47
C SER A 523 18.58 11.56 -5.25
N ILE A 524 19.40 11.76 -6.30
CA ILE A 524 20.65 12.53 -6.17
C ILE A 524 20.33 14.03 -6.10
N GLY A 525 19.34 14.52 -6.85
CA GLY A 525 18.96 15.93 -6.84
C GLY A 525 18.38 16.43 -5.52
N GLU A 526 17.66 15.59 -4.76
CA GLU A 526 17.15 15.89 -3.42
C GLU A 526 18.29 15.85 -2.38
N LEU A 527 19.16 14.84 -2.44
CA LEU A 527 20.36 14.80 -1.59
C LEU A 527 21.27 16.02 -1.86
N ALA A 528 21.30 16.51 -3.10
CA ALA A 528 22.06 17.69 -3.47
C ALA A 528 21.54 18.99 -2.82
N GLU A 529 20.35 19.03 -2.23
CA GLU A 529 19.92 20.16 -1.39
C GLU A 529 20.73 20.28 -0.09
N ILE A 530 21.35 19.18 0.38
CA ILE A 530 22.21 19.16 1.57
C ILE A 530 23.61 19.69 1.24
N SER A 531 24.22 19.21 0.15
CA SER A 531 25.55 19.64 -0.30
C SER A 531 25.54 20.96 -1.05
N ASN A 532 24.38 21.33 -1.60
CA ASN A 532 24.16 22.46 -2.49
C ASN A 532 24.84 22.30 -3.87
N GLY A 533 24.81 21.08 -4.42
CA GLY A 533 25.33 20.76 -5.76
C GLY A 533 25.63 19.26 -5.97
N CYS A 534 25.59 18.82 -7.22
CA CYS A 534 26.01 17.47 -7.62
C CYS A 534 26.42 17.36 -9.09
N GLU A 535 27.29 16.40 -9.37
CA GLU A 535 27.69 15.96 -10.71
C GLU A 535 27.37 14.46 -10.87
N ILE A 536 26.68 14.09 -11.95
CA ILE A 536 26.31 12.69 -12.28
C ILE A 536 26.93 12.31 -13.63
N GLU A 537 27.60 11.18 -13.74
CA GLU A 537 28.08 10.61 -15.00
C GLU A 537 27.17 9.45 -15.42
N LEU A 538 26.30 9.70 -16.40
CA LEU A 538 25.29 8.77 -16.85
C LEU A 538 25.89 7.54 -17.57
N ALA A 539 27.07 7.67 -18.18
CA ALA A 539 27.73 6.54 -18.83
C ALA A 539 28.24 5.47 -17.83
N GLN A 540 28.39 5.82 -16.54
CA GLN A 540 28.76 4.85 -15.49
C GLN A 540 27.57 4.09 -14.92
N VAL A 541 26.33 4.53 -15.20
CA VAL A 541 25.14 3.90 -14.63
C VAL A 541 24.96 2.48 -15.22
N PRO A 542 24.83 1.43 -14.40
CA PRO A 542 24.73 0.07 -14.91
C PRO A 542 23.36 -0.15 -15.56
N LEU A 543 23.35 -0.56 -16.83
CA LEU A 543 22.14 -0.71 -17.65
C LEU A 543 21.73 -2.18 -17.81
N LYS A 544 20.41 -2.45 -17.88
CA LYS A 544 19.87 -3.78 -18.22
C LYS A 544 20.18 -4.17 -19.67
N TYR A 545 20.17 -3.20 -20.57
CA TYR A 545 20.46 -3.34 -21.99
C TYR A 545 20.99 -2.02 -22.56
N ALA A 546 21.84 -2.11 -23.58
CA ALA A 546 22.41 -0.93 -24.24
C ALA A 546 21.37 -0.16 -25.07
N GLY A 547 21.63 1.14 -25.28
CA GLY A 547 20.89 1.99 -26.22
C GLY A 547 19.83 2.92 -25.59
N LEU A 548 19.76 3.02 -24.26
CA LEU A 548 18.98 4.04 -23.57
C LEU A 548 19.54 5.44 -23.85
N GLN A 549 18.67 6.44 -23.99
CA GLN A 549 19.07 7.85 -24.10
C GLN A 549 19.44 8.42 -22.72
N ALA A 550 20.20 9.52 -22.69
CA ALA A 550 20.65 10.16 -21.44
C ALA A 550 19.49 10.48 -20.50
N TRP A 551 18.42 11.08 -21.01
CA TRP A 551 17.25 11.41 -20.20
C TRP A 551 16.56 10.14 -19.66
N GLU A 552 16.50 9.07 -20.46
CA GLU A 552 15.92 7.78 -20.04
C GLU A 552 16.73 7.16 -18.89
N ILE A 553 18.07 7.25 -18.92
CA ILE A 553 18.94 6.76 -17.85
C ILE A 553 18.70 7.56 -16.56
N LEU A 554 18.64 8.89 -16.69
CA LEU A 554 18.51 9.80 -15.56
C LEU A 554 17.17 9.64 -14.82
N VAL A 555 16.06 9.56 -15.56
CA VAL A 555 14.70 9.56 -14.98
C VAL A 555 14.09 8.16 -14.81
N SER A 556 14.80 7.10 -15.21
CA SER A 556 14.29 5.73 -15.08
C SER A 556 13.86 5.41 -13.66
N GLU A 557 12.67 4.84 -13.53
CA GLU A 557 12.09 4.42 -12.25
C GLU A 557 12.33 2.92 -11.98
N SER A 558 13.34 2.32 -12.62
CA SER A 558 13.73 0.91 -12.41
C SER A 558 13.81 0.57 -10.92
N GLN A 559 13.31 -0.61 -10.54
CA GLN A 559 13.10 -0.97 -9.14
C GLN A 559 14.37 -1.49 -8.45
N GLU A 560 14.29 -1.63 -7.12
CA GLU A 560 15.34 -2.15 -6.23
C GLU A 560 16.66 -1.39 -6.26
N ARG A 561 16.61 -0.06 -6.28
CA ARG A 561 17.80 0.79 -6.26
C ARG A 561 17.80 1.78 -5.08
N MET A 562 19.00 2.07 -4.58
CA MET A 562 19.26 3.11 -3.57
C MET A 562 20.44 4.00 -4.01
N SER A 563 20.39 5.28 -3.68
CA SER A 563 21.52 6.21 -3.80
C SER A 563 22.20 6.37 -2.43
N VAL A 564 23.50 6.07 -2.36
CA VAL A 564 24.32 6.10 -1.14
C VAL A 564 25.43 7.14 -1.28
N VAL A 565 25.71 7.87 -0.19
CA VAL A 565 26.75 8.89 -0.14
C VAL A 565 27.94 8.41 0.68
N LEU A 566 29.12 8.38 0.06
CA LEU A 566 30.34 7.83 0.63
C LEU A 566 31.48 8.84 0.61
N SER A 567 32.21 8.93 1.72
CA SER A 567 33.53 9.58 1.70
C SER A 567 34.55 8.70 0.98
N ILE A 568 35.61 9.33 0.46
CA ILE A 568 36.71 8.62 -0.22
C ILE A 568 37.33 7.51 0.66
N GLU A 569 37.41 7.73 1.97
CA GLU A 569 38.04 6.81 2.93
C GLU A 569 37.25 5.50 3.11
N ASN A 570 35.93 5.54 2.88
CA ASN A 570 35.03 4.40 3.04
C ASN A 570 34.67 3.72 1.72
N LEU A 571 34.91 4.39 0.57
CA LEU A 571 34.50 3.92 -0.75
C LEU A 571 34.91 2.46 -1.01
N GLN A 572 36.20 2.14 -0.91
CA GLN A 572 36.68 0.79 -1.21
C GLN A 572 36.10 -0.26 -0.24
N LYS A 573 36.04 0.05 1.06
CA LYS A 573 35.49 -0.86 2.07
C LYS A 573 34.01 -1.17 1.80
N PHE A 574 33.25 -0.17 1.36
CA PHE A 574 31.86 -0.32 1.00
C PHE A 574 31.69 -1.20 -0.24
N LEU A 575 32.48 -0.99 -1.30
CA LEU A 575 32.44 -1.80 -2.51
C LEU A 575 32.86 -3.26 -2.26
N ASP A 576 33.91 -3.47 -1.44
CA ASP A 576 34.35 -4.82 -1.05
C ASP A 576 33.27 -5.55 -0.26
N MET A 577 32.57 -4.84 0.63
CA MET A 577 31.44 -5.39 1.36
C MET A 577 30.26 -5.69 0.42
N ALA A 578 29.88 -4.79 -0.49
CA ALA A 578 28.80 -5.01 -1.45
C ALA A 578 29.02 -6.30 -2.26
N LYS A 579 30.26 -6.51 -2.74
CA LYS A 579 30.66 -7.73 -3.46
C LYS A 579 30.47 -9.01 -2.63
N LYS A 580 30.72 -8.96 -1.31
CA LYS A 580 30.53 -10.12 -0.41
C LYS A 580 29.06 -10.51 -0.28
N TYR A 581 28.14 -9.54 -0.34
CA TYR A 581 26.69 -9.76 -0.26
C TYR A 581 26.06 -10.02 -1.65
N ASP A 582 26.86 -10.08 -2.71
CA ASP A 582 26.38 -10.19 -4.09
C ASP A 582 25.44 -9.02 -4.47
N VAL A 583 25.83 -7.81 -4.07
CA VAL A 583 25.11 -6.56 -4.35
C VAL A 583 25.95 -5.70 -5.31
N GLU A 584 25.35 -5.29 -6.43
CA GLU A 584 25.97 -4.37 -7.38
C GLU A 584 25.97 -2.95 -6.81
N ALA A 585 27.16 -2.34 -6.73
CA ALA A 585 27.36 -0.98 -6.24
C ALA A 585 28.30 -0.24 -7.20
N THR A 586 27.84 0.90 -7.75
CA THR A 586 28.55 1.62 -8.81
C THR A 586 28.63 3.11 -8.48
N VAL A 587 29.82 3.69 -8.59
CA VAL A 587 30.00 5.14 -8.47
C VAL A 587 29.41 5.80 -9.70
N VAL A 588 28.41 6.65 -9.51
CA VAL A 588 27.68 7.33 -10.59
C VAL A 588 27.92 8.84 -10.59
N GLY A 589 28.61 9.37 -9.59
CA GLY A 589 28.83 10.81 -9.49
C GLY A 589 29.49 11.23 -8.19
N LYS A 590 29.41 12.53 -7.91
CA LYS A 590 29.91 13.16 -6.68
C LYS A 590 29.04 14.37 -6.31
N PHE A 591 29.07 14.76 -5.05
CA PHE A 591 28.42 15.97 -4.56
C PHE A 591 29.37 17.17 -4.61
N THR A 592 28.83 18.34 -4.90
CA THR A 592 29.53 19.63 -5.02
C THR A 592 28.79 20.69 -4.19
N ASP A 593 29.33 21.90 -4.13
CA ASP A 593 28.78 23.07 -3.42
C ASP A 593 28.61 24.31 -4.32
N ASP A 594 28.66 24.11 -5.64
CA ASP A 594 28.62 25.12 -6.69
C ASP A 594 27.19 25.55 -7.10
N LYS A 595 26.16 25.05 -6.41
CA LYS A 595 24.73 25.33 -6.62
C LYS A 595 24.14 24.72 -7.88
N LYS A 596 24.83 23.77 -8.49
CA LYS A 596 24.44 23.17 -9.78
C LYS A 596 24.06 21.70 -9.66
N PHE A 597 23.02 21.32 -10.39
CA PHE A 597 22.73 19.95 -10.77
C PHE A 597 23.31 19.75 -12.17
N VAL A 598 24.41 19.00 -12.28
CA VAL A 598 25.07 18.72 -13.56
C VAL A 598 25.01 17.23 -13.87
N ALA A 599 24.58 16.89 -15.08
CA ALA A 599 24.68 15.53 -15.60
C ALA A 599 25.57 15.52 -16.84
N PHE A 600 26.47 14.54 -16.88
CA PHE A 600 27.37 14.25 -17.99
C PHE A 600 26.99 12.94 -18.66
N TYR A 601 27.33 12.82 -19.94
CA TYR A 601 27.39 11.54 -20.64
C TYR A 601 28.68 11.47 -21.44
N GLU A 602 29.56 10.54 -21.10
CA GLU A 602 30.90 10.40 -21.71
C GLU A 602 31.71 11.71 -21.61
N GLY A 603 31.57 12.43 -20.50
CA GLY A 603 32.25 13.70 -20.25
C GLY A 603 31.59 14.96 -20.85
N GLU A 604 30.57 14.82 -21.71
CA GLU A 604 29.83 15.96 -22.27
C GLU A 604 28.67 16.36 -21.34
N VAL A 605 28.48 17.66 -21.11
CA VAL A 605 27.38 18.17 -20.27
C VAL A 605 26.05 17.99 -21.02
N VAL A 606 25.15 17.21 -20.43
CA VAL A 606 23.80 16.96 -20.98
C VAL A 606 22.69 17.63 -20.18
N ALA A 607 22.97 18.04 -18.93
CA ALA A 607 22.11 18.90 -18.12
C ALA A 607 22.92 19.80 -17.19
N ASP A 608 22.52 21.07 -17.06
CA ASP A 608 23.06 22.06 -16.11
C ASP A 608 21.90 22.93 -15.59
N ILE A 609 21.44 22.65 -14.38
CA ILE A 609 20.30 23.33 -13.76
C ILE A 609 20.71 23.87 -12.39
N ASP A 610 20.32 25.10 -12.06
CA ASP A 610 20.50 25.61 -10.70
C ASP A 610 19.62 24.81 -9.73
N ILE A 611 20.21 24.31 -8.64
CA ILE A 611 19.50 23.53 -7.60
C ILE A 611 18.29 24.31 -7.05
N GLU A 612 18.45 25.63 -6.87
CA GLU A 612 17.37 26.49 -6.41
C GLU A 612 16.20 26.55 -7.40
N PHE A 613 16.48 26.62 -8.71
CA PHE A 613 15.42 26.62 -9.71
C PHE A 613 14.75 25.24 -9.81
N LEU A 614 15.54 24.17 -9.82
CA LEU A 614 15.03 22.80 -9.88
C LEU A 614 14.01 22.53 -8.75
N HIS A 615 14.28 22.99 -7.53
CA HIS A 615 13.42 22.69 -6.37
C HIS A 615 12.40 23.76 -6.01
N LYS A 616 12.67 25.04 -6.31
CA LYS A 616 11.84 26.19 -5.89
C LYS A 616 11.31 27.03 -7.06
N GLY A 617 11.61 26.67 -8.30
CA GLY A 617 11.16 27.37 -9.51
C GLY A 617 9.71 27.13 -9.90
N VAL A 618 9.06 26.09 -9.34
CA VAL A 618 7.67 25.75 -9.65
C VAL A 618 6.70 26.85 -9.21
N PRO A 619 5.82 27.37 -10.10
CA PRO A 619 4.83 28.37 -9.72
C PRO A 619 3.82 27.81 -8.71
N ARG A 620 3.47 28.60 -7.69
CA ARG A 620 2.48 28.20 -6.68
C ARG A 620 1.07 28.07 -7.28
N MET A 621 0.45 26.91 -7.09
CA MET A 621 -0.92 26.65 -7.52
C MET A 621 -1.94 27.48 -6.71
N LYS A 622 -3.03 27.90 -7.38
CA LYS A 622 -4.15 28.60 -6.76
C LYS A 622 -5.46 27.87 -7.02
N LEU A 623 -6.19 27.53 -5.96
CA LEU A 623 -7.46 26.81 -6.03
C LEU A 623 -8.59 27.60 -5.37
N LYS A 624 -9.82 27.24 -5.74
CA LYS A 624 -11.04 27.74 -5.09
C LYS A 624 -11.82 26.55 -4.56
N ALA A 625 -12.28 26.64 -3.33
CA ALA A 625 -13.05 25.61 -2.68
C ALA A 625 -14.35 26.22 -2.10
N GLU A 626 -15.48 25.58 -2.35
CA GLU A 626 -16.79 26.07 -1.91
C GLU A 626 -17.58 24.91 -1.26
N TRP A 627 -17.71 24.94 0.07
CA TRP A 627 -18.57 24.04 0.82
C TRP A 627 -19.91 24.72 1.08
N ASN A 628 -21.00 24.15 0.57
CA ASN A 628 -22.33 24.67 0.86
C ASN A 628 -23.12 23.64 1.67
N ALA A 629 -23.23 23.87 2.99
CA ALA A 629 -23.95 22.97 3.88
C ALA A 629 -25.41 22.84 3.45
N ILE A 630 -26.05 23.91 2.97
CA ILE A 630 -27.44 23.90 2.50
C ILE A 630 -27.61 23.14 1.20
N ASN A 631 -26.73 23.28 0.21
CA ASN A 631 -26.83 22.51 -1.03
C ASN A 631 -26.46 21.04 -0.81
N THR A 632 -25.56 20.75 0.12
CA THR A 632 -25.28 19.38 0.55
C THR A 632 -26.52 18.81 1.23
N ILE A 633 -27.08 19.52 2.22
CA ILE A 633 -28.34 19.15 2.89
C ILE A 633 -29.52 19.09 1.92
N ASN A 634 -29.62 19.95 0.91
CA ASN A 634 -30.70 19.97 -0.10
C ASN A 634 -30.50 18.94 -1.20
N TYR A 635 -29.26 18.52 -1.48
CA TYR A 635 -28.96 17.37 -2.34
C TYR A 635 -29.27 16.06 -1.61
N LEU A 636 -28.95 15.99 -0.31
CA LEU A 636 -29.29 14.90 0.60
C LEU A 636 -30.81 14.85 0.90
N ASN A 637 -31.48 16.00 1.00
CA ASN A 637 -32.92 16.13 1.29
C ASN A 637 -33.76 16.44 0.05
N LYS A 638 -33.20 16.42 -1.18
CA LYS A 638 -33.98 16.67 -2.40
C LYS A 638 -35.13 15.67 -2.36
N GLU A 639 -36.38 16.14 -2.50
CA GLU A 639 -37.61 15.35 -2.29
C GLU A 639 -37.70 14.03 -3.10
N HIS A 640 -36.70 13.69 -3.92
CA HIS A 640 -36.61 12.50 -4.76
C HIS A 640 -35.29 11.70 -4.58
N ASN A 641 -34.43 12.02 -3.59
CA ASN A 641 -33.23 11.22 -3.31
C ASN A 641 -33.44 10.35 -2.06
N GLU A 642 -34.33 9.35 -2.19
CA GLU A 642 -34.72 8.44 -1.10
C GLU A 642 -33.54 7.77 -0.40
N LYS A 643 -32.38 7.66 -1.09
CA LYS A 643 -31.14 7.07 -0.58
C LYS A 643 -30.67 7.73 0.73
N TYR A 644 -30.77 9.05 0.88
CA TYR A 644 -30.20 9.77 2.05
C TYR A 644 -31.24 10.06 3.15
N ALA A 645 -32.47 9.59 2.99
CA ALA A 645 -33.51 9.76 4.01
C ALA A 645 -33.20 8.92 5.26
N GLU A 646 -33.44 9.47 6.44
CA GLU A 646 -33.47 8.68 7.67
C GLU A 646 -34.72 7.79 7.68
N LYS A 647 -34.53 6.50 7.98
CA LYS A 647 -35.62 5.51 7.98
C LYS A 647 -35.60 4.75 9.30
N ASP A 648 -36.77 4.63 9.94
CA ASP A 648 -36.94 3.71 11.07
C ASP A 648 -37.26 2.31 10.54
N ILE A 649 -36.22 1.61 10.06
CA ILE A 649 -36.35 0.26 9.49
C ILE A 649 -36.63 -0.71 10.64
N LYS A 650 -37.83 -1.30 10.66
CA LYS A 650 -38.17 -2.37 11.60
C LYS A 650 -37.82 -3.72 11.01
N VAL A 651 -37.07 -4.51 11.77
CA VAL A 651 -36.62 -5.84 11.35
C VAL A 651 -37.44 -6.90 12.08
N GLU A 652 -38.15 -7.72 11.32
CA GLU A 652 -38.95 -8.82 11.89
C GLU A 652 -38.07 -9.93 12.52
N ASN A 653 -36.92 -10.20 11.91
CA ASN A 653 -36.00 -11.26 12.33
C ASN A 653 -34.56 -10.73 12.46
N LEU A 654 -34.21 -10.33 13.69
CA LEU A 654 -32.88 -9.79 14.00
C LEU A 654 -31.75 -10.83 13.89
N LYS A 655 -32.06 -12.13 14.03
CA LYS A 655 -31.08 -13.22 13.81
C LYS A 655 -30.63 -13.23 12.34
N GLU A 656 -31.57 -13.20 11.41
CA GLU A 656 -31.25 -13.28 9.99
C GLU A 656 -30.63 -11.99 9.45
N ILE A 657 -31.00 -10.82 9.96
CA ILE A 657 -30.32 -9.58 9.55
C ILE A 657 -28.87 -9.55 10.05
N LEU A 658 -28.59 -10.01 11.28
CA LEU A 658 -27.22 -10.08 11.80
C LEU A 658 -26.35 -10.99 10.93
N LYS A 659 -26.86 -12.17 10.54
CA LYS A 659 -26.16 -13.07 9.59
C LYS A 659 -25.88 -12.40 8.25
N LYS A 660 -26.86 -11.66 7.70
CA LYS A 660 -26.68 -10.93 6.44
C LYS A 660 -25.60 -9.86 6.55
N ILE A 661 -25.61 -9.08 7.63
CA ILE A 661 -24.62 -8.03 7.88
C ILE A 661 -23.23 -8.63 8.04
N LEU A 662 -23.09 -9.71 8.82
CA LEU A 662 -21.83 -10.47 8.92
C LEU A 662 -21.33 -11.01 7.58
N SER A 663 -22.23 -11.25 6.62
CA SER A 663 -21.90 -11.73 5.27
C SER A 663 -21.55 -10.61 4.28
N ARG A 664 -21.67 -9.33 4.67
CA ARG A 664 -21.31 -8.20 3.79
C ARG A 664 -19.80 -8.12 3.66
N LEU A 665 -19.30 -7.77 2.46
CA LEU A 665 -17.87 -7.87 2.14
C LEU A 665 -16.96 -7.05 3.06
N ASN A 666 -17.42 -5.87 3.51
CA ASN A 666 -16.66 -5.01 4.43
C ASN A 666 -16.49 -5.66 5.81
N ILE A 667 -17.49 -6.42 6.29
CA ILE A 667 -17.48 -7.09 7.61
C ILE A 667 -16.94 -8.52 7.55
N ALA A 668 -17.24 -9.25 6.48
CA ALA A 668 -16.92 -10.66 6.34
C ALA A 668 -15.44 -10.98 6.56
N SER A 669 -15.15 -12.21 6.95
CA SER A 669 -13.80 -12.67 7.26
C SER A 669 -12.83 -12.42 6.10
N LYS A 670 -11.66 -11.89 6.42
CA LYS A 670 -10.53 -11.74 5.48
C LYS A 670 -9.53 -12.91 5.57
N GLU A 671 -9.88 -13.98 6.29
CA GLU A 671 -9.01 -15.13 6.60
C GLU A 671 -8.33 -15.74 5.36
N GLY A 672 -9.08 -15.95 4.27
CA GLY A 672 -8.55 -16.55 3.04
C GLY A 672 -7.44 -15.74 2.35
N ILE A 673 -7.39 -14.44 2.61
CA ILE A 673 -6.37 -13.51 2.09
C ILE A 673 -5.17 -13.52 3.03
N ILE A 674 -5.45 -13.24 4.32
CA ILE A 674 -4.43 -13.06 5.35
C ILE A 674 -3.51 -14.31 5.44
N ARG A 675 -4.07 -15.52 5.36
CA ARG A 675 -3.30 -16.78 5.44
C ARG A 675 -2.27 -16.98 4.33
N ARG A 676 -2.29 -16.16 3.28
CA ARG A 676 -1.29 -16.20 2.21
C ARG A 676 -0.01 -15.48 2.60
N TYR A 677 -0.07 -14.56 3.55
CA TYR A 677 1.07 -13.75 3.97
C TYR A 677 1.81 -14.40 5.13
N ASP A 678 3.11 -14.17 5.19
CA ASP A 678 3.91 -14.48 6.36
C ASP A 678 3.64 -13.44 7.46
N HIS A 679 3.43 -13.92 8.68
CA HIS A 679 3.22 -13.10 9.88
C HIS A 679 4.22 -13.40 11.00
N GLU A 680 5.21 -14.26 10.77
CA GLU A 680 6.05 -14.88 11.81
C GLU A 680 7.54 -14.70 11.55
N VAL A 681 7.95 -14.43 10.31
CA VAL A 681 9.33 -14.19 9.94
C VAL A 681 9.93 -13.10 10.82
N GLN A 682 11.21 -13.27 11.19
CA GLN A 682 11.92 -12.51 12.22
C GLN A 682 11.55 -12.82 13.69
N GLY A 683 10.48 -13.59 13.96
CA GLY A 683 10.14 -14.09 15.30
C GLY A 683 9.65 -13.03 16.30
N GLY A 684 9.19 -11.89 15.80
CA GLY A 684 8.79 -10.73 16.61
C GLY A 684 7.28 -10.61 16.89
N SER A 685 6.42 -11.35 16.20
CA SER A 685 4.96 -11.14 16.27
C SER A 685 4.33 -11.65 17.57
N ILE A 686 3.56 -10.80 18.26
CA ILE A 686 2.87 -11.10 19.52
C ILE A 686 1.36 -11.21 19.27
N VAL A 687 0.72 -10.12 18.83
CA VAL A 687 -0.65 -10.11 18.33
C VAL A 687 -0.59 -10.10 16.81
N LYS A 688 -1.24 -11.08 16.20
CA LYS A 688 -1.21 -11.34 14.75
C LYS A 688 -2.55 -10.91 14.13
N PRO A 689 -2.62 -10.75 12.80
CA PRO A 689 -3.88 -10.48 12.12
C PRO A 689 -5.01 -11.44 12.48
N ILE A 690 -4.66 -12.69 12.76
CA ILE A 690 -5.59 -13.74 13.16
C ILE A 690 -5.21 -14.30 14.54
N MET A 691 -6.14 -14.20 15.48
CA MET A 691 -6.09 -14.70 16.85
C MET A 691 -7.33 -15.55 17.15
N GLY A 692 -7.74 -15.64 18.41
CA GLY A 692 -8.86 -16.48 18.83
C GLY A 692 -8.50 -17.96 19.04
N LYS A 693 -9.41 -18.69 19.69
CA LYS A 693 -9.20 -20.08 20.12
C LYS A 693 -8.95 -21.03 18.95
N ASN A 694 -9.65 -20.81 17.82
CA ASN A 694 -9.51 -21.61 16.61
C ASN A 694 -8.56 -20.97 15.58
N ARG A 695 -7.86 -19.89 15.96
CA ARG A 695 -6.99 -19.11 15.07
C ARG A 695 -7.75 -18.64 13.83
N ASP A 696 -8.89 -18.02 14.05
CA ASP A 696 -9.79 -17.53 13.02
C ASP A 696 -10.54 -16.24 13.38
N GLY A 697 -10.25 -15.63 14.52
CA GLY A 697 -10.73 -14.30 14.88
C GLY A 697 -9.80 -13.23 14.32
N LEU A 698 -10.32 -12.14 13.78
CA LEU A 698 -9.50 -10.99 13.37
C LEU A 698 -9.11 -10.16 14.59
N SER A 699 -7.91 -9.60 14.58
CA SER A 699 -7.45 -8.68 15.61
C SER A 699 -7.63 -7.23 15.15
N ASP A 700 -7.93 -6.32 16.08
CA ASP A 700 -8.04 -4.88 15.83
C ASP A 700 -6.74 -4.26 15.28
N GLY A 701 -5.59 -4.85 15.62
CA GLY A 701 -4.27 -4.39 15.22
C GLY A 701 -3.21 -5.46 15.45
N ALA A 702 -1.94 -5.05 15.38
CA ALA A 702 -0.79 -5.91 15.58
C ALA A 702 0.09 -5.42 16.72
N VAL A 703 0.75 -6.37 17.39
CA VAL A 703 1.81 -6.08 18.35
C VAL A 703 3.06 -6.83 17.93
N ILE A 704 4.15 -6.12 17.74
CA ILE A 704 5.46 -6.69 17.38
C ILE A 704 6.49 -6.35 18.45
N ARG A 705 7.35 -7.31 18.76
CA ARG A 705 8.55 -7.18 19.59
C ARG A 705 9.77 -7.06 18.68
N PRO A 706 10.26 -5.84 18.40
CA PRO A 706 11.36 -5.65 17.46
C PRO A 706 12.74 -6.04 18.05
N LEU A 707 12.88 -6.01 19.37
CA LEU A 707 14.09 -6.43 20.09
C LEU A 707 13.76 -7.71 20.87
N LEU A 708 14.29 -8.85 20.43
CA LEU A 708 13.89 -10.16 20.94
C LEU A 708 14.28 -10.41 22.42
N ASP A 709 15.24 -9.64 22.92
CA ASP A 709 15.72 -9.62 24.31
C ASP A 709 14.98 -8.61 25.20
N SER A 710 14.05 -7.83 24.64
CA SER A 710 13.23 -6.86 25.37
C SER A 710 11.78 -7.32 25.50
N ARG A 711 11.07 -6.80 26.51
CA ARG A 711 9.60 -6.89 26.60
C ARG A 711 8.88 -5.70 25.98
N GLU A 712 9.61 -4.69 25.54
CA GLU A 712 9.03 -3.54 24.84
C GLU A 712 8.60 -3.95 23.43
N GLY A 713 7.47 -3.43 22.98
CA GLY A 713 6.91 -3.69 21.66
C GLY A 713 6.32 -2.44 21.00
N VAL A 714 6.01 -2.59 19.72
CA VAL A 714 5.32 -1.59 18.90
C VAL A 714 3.95 -2.13 18.55
N VAL A 715 2.93 -1.31 18.76
CA VAL A 715 1.55 -1.56 18.35
C VAL A 715 1.29 -0.82 17.06
N ILE A 716 0.70 -1.49 16.08
CA ILE A 716 0.37 -0.93 14.75
C ILE A 716 -1.10 -1.21 14.46
N ALA A 717 -1.85 -0.18 14.08
CA ALA A 717 -3.25 -0.31 13.68
C ALA A 717 -3.63 0.77 12.65
N CYS A 718 -4.82 0.65 12.07
CA CYS A 718 -5.34 1.63 11.13
C CYS A 718 -6.82 1.93 11.33
N GLY A 719 -7.28 3.04 10.73
CA GLY A 719 -8.69 3.42 10.61
C GLY A 719 -8.96 4.06 9.25
N ILE A 720 -10.12 3.74 8.67
CA ILE A 720 -10.50 4.13 7.30
C ILE A 720 -12.03 4.09 7.12
N CYS A 721 -12.67 5.26 6.95
CA CYS A 721 -14.14 5.35 6.92
C CYS A 721 -14.71 6.06 5.66
N PRO A 722 -14.37 5.64 4.43
CA PRO A 722 -14.69 6.40 3.21
C PRO A 722 -16.20 6.58 2.98
N LYS A 723 -17.05 5.68 3.50
CA LYS A 723 -18.51 5.77 3.41
C LYS A 723 -19.09 7.04 4.04
N PHE A 724 -18.41 7.62 5.03
CA PHE A 724 -18.83 8.88 5.66
C PHE A 724 -18.55 10.11 4.78
N SER A 725 -17.71 9.98 3.75
CA SER A 725 -17.36 11.08 2.84
C SER A 725 -18.53 11.58 1.99
N ASP A 726 -19.53 10.71 1.75
CA ASP A 726 -20.78 11.06 1.05
C ASP A 726 -21.64 12.04 1.86
N ILE A 727 -21.45 12.09 3.17
CA ILE A 727 -22.22 12.93 4.09
C ILE A 727 -21.38 14.13 4.54
N ASP A 728 -20.21 13.91 5.14
CA ASP A 728 -19.30 14.96 5.60
C ASP A 728 -17.86 14.46 5.77
N THR A 729 -16.93 15.01 4.99
CA THR A 729 -15.52 14.61 5.04
C THR A 729 -14.78 15.07 6.30
N TYR A 730 -15.30 16.05 7.05
CA TYR A 730 -14.77 16.39 8.38
C TYR A 730 -14.96 15.21 9.34
N TRP A 731 -16.18 14.67 9.39
CA TRP A 731 -16.51 13.55 10.26
C TRP A 731 -15.92 12.23 9.75
N MET A 732 -15.80 12.05 8.43
CA MET A 732 -15.01 10.93 7.89
C MET A 732 -13.58 10.93 8.43
N ALA A 733 -12.88 12.07 8.37
CA ALA A 733 -11.51 12.18 8.85
C ALA A 733 -11.41 11.99 10.37
N ALA A 734 -12.33 12.58 11.15
CA ALA A 734 -12.38 12.40 12.59
C ALA A 734 -12.59 10.93 12.98
N ASN A 735 -13.50 10.21 12.31
CA ASN A 735 -13.74 8.78 12.57
C ASN A 735 -12.55 7.92 12.18
N ALA A 736 -11.84 8.22 11.07
CA ALA A 736 -10.64 7.46 10.69
C ALA A 736 -9.53 7.59 11.75
N VAL A 737 -9.34 8.78 12.34
CA VAL A 737 -8.42 8.98 13.46
C VAL A 737 -8.91 8.26 14.72
N ASP A 738 -10.20 8.37 15.03
CA ASP A 738 -10.83 7.72 16.17
C ASP A 738 -10.64 6.20 16.13
N GLU A 739 -10.99 5.57 15.01
CA GLU A 739 -10.85 4.13 14.79
C GLU A 739 -9.39 3.66 14.90
N ALA A 740 -8.44 4.37 14.28
CA ALA A 740 -7.03 4.03 14.39
C ALA A 740 -6.54 4.07 15.86
N VAL A 741 -6.97 5.06 16.63
CA VAL A 741 -6.65 5.19 18.06
C VAL A 741 -7.33 4.10 18.88
N ARG A 742 -8.61 3.79 18.61
CA ARG A 742 -9.33 2.71 19.27
C ARG A 742 -8.61 1.38 19.09
N ASN A 743 -8.21 1.06 17.87
CA ASN A 743 -7.54 -0.20 17.55
C ASN A 743 -6.16 -0.33 18.21
N ILE A 744 -5.40 0.77 18.34
CA ILE A 744 -4.16 0.79 19.15
C ILE A 744 -4.45 0.42 20.61
N ILE A 745 -5.50 1.01 21.20
CA ILE A 745 -5.85 0.76 22.60
C ILE A 745 -6.33 -0.69 22.77
N CYS A 746 -7.10 -1.23 21.81
CA CYS A 746 -7.52 -2.63 21.79
C CYS A 746 -6.36 -3.63 21.79
N CYS A 747 -5.19 -3.23 21.31
CA CYS A 747 -3.99 -4.06 21.35
C CYS A 747 -3.10 -3.81 22.60
N GLY A 748 -3.50 -2.89 23.48
CA GLY A 748 -2.77 -2.51 24.70
C GLY A 748 -1.72 -1.40 24.49
N GLY A 749 -1.76 -0.70 23.37
CA GLY A 749 -0.90 0.46 23.13
C GLY A 749 -1.20 1.62 24.08
N LYS A 750 -0.18 2.42 24.38
CA LYS A 750 -0.33 3.59 25.24
C LYS A 750 -0.95 4.75 24.47
N PHE A 751 -2.05 5.28 24.97
CA PHE A 751 -2.74 6.42 24.36
C PHE A 751 -1.81 7.65 24.19
N GLU A 752 -1.04 7.98 25.22
CA GLU A 752 -0.12 9.13 25.24
C GLU A 752 1.11 8.99 24.32
N ASP A 753 1.37 7.80 23.77
CA ASP A 753 2.51 7.53 22.90
C ASP A 753 2.14 7.40 21.41
N ILE A 754 0.86 7.56 21.08
CA ILE A 754 0.36 7.44 19.70
C ILE A 754 0.98 8.48 18.77
N SER A 755 1.43 8.03 17.61
CA SER A 755 1.77 8.85 16.45
C SER A 755 0.99 8.37 15.23
N LEU A 756 0.65 9.28 14.33
CA LEU A 756 -0.22 9.03 13.20
C LEU A 756 0.48 9.27 11.85
N VAL A 757 0.06 8.55 10.82
CA VAL A 757 0.47 8.70 9.43
C VAL A 757 -0.78 8.90 8.57
N ASP A 758 -0.86 10.01 7.84
CA ASP A 758 -2.02 10.39 7.02
C ASP A 758 -1.83 10.05 5.54
N ASN A 759 -2.79 9.34 4.94
CA ASN A 759 -2.74 9.00 3.52
C ASN A 759 -4.04 9.37 2.82
N PHE A 760 -3.98 10.41 1.98
CA PHE A 760 -5.14 10.93 1.26
C PHE A 760 -5.25 10.33 -0.15
N CYS A 761 -6.42 9.79 -0.48
CA CYS A 761 -6.79 9.45 -1.86
C CYS A 761 -8.03 10.26 -2.24
N TRP A 762 -7.88 11.17 -3.20
CA TRP A 762 -8.90 12.16 -3.50
C TRP A 762 -9.24 12.22 -4.99
N PRO A 763 -10.53 12.40 -5.35
CA PRO A 763 -10.90 12.78 -6.70
C PRO A 763 -10.33 14.17 -7.03
N SER A 764 -10.05 14.44 -8.30
CA SER A 764 -9.29 15.63 -8.68
C SER A 764 -9.97 16.93 -8.24
N PRO A 765 -9.33 17.74 -7.36
CA PRO A 765 -9.90 19.00 -6.89
C PRO A 765 -9.63 20.17 -7.86
N LEU A 766 -8.84 19.95 -8.92
CA LEU A 766 -8.32 21.03 -9.79
C LEU A 766 -9.41 21.83 -10.51
N ARG A 767 -10.55 21.19 -10.82
CA ARG A 767 -11.65 21.81 -11.59
C ARG A 767 -13.00 21.72 -10.87
N ASP A 768 -13.01 21.23 -9.63
CA ASP A 768 -14.23 21.01 -8.87
C ASP A 768 -14.09 21.61 -7.46
N LYS A 769 -14.80 22.72 -7.25
CA LYS A 769 -14.76 23.46 -5.99
C LYS A 769 -15.33 22.66 -4.81
N PHE A 770 -16.25 21.73 -5.07
CA PHE A 770 -16.85 20.90 -4.04
C PHE A 770 -15.86 19.80 -3.61
N LYS A 771 -15.23 19.10 -4.56
CA LYS A 771 -14.15 18.13 -4.27
C LYS A 771 -12.99 18.79 -3.51
N ALA A 772 -12.59 20.00 -3.93
CA ALA A 772 -11.60 20.80 -3.22
C ALA A 772 -12.04 21.18 -1.80
N ALA A 773 -13.32 21.51 -1.60
CA ALA A 773 -13.88 21.82 -0.28
C ALA A 773 -13.93 20.58 0.63
N GLN A 774 -14.30 19.42 0.08
CA GLN A 774 -14.26 18.16 0.82
C GLN A 774 -12.83 17.89 1.35
N LEU A 775 -11.79 18.17 0.55
CA LEU A 775 -10.39 17.98 0.96
C LEU A 775 -10.00 18.92 2.11
N VAL A 776 -10.36 20.20 2.02
CA VAL A 776 -10.15 21.18 3.11
C VAL A 776 -10.84 20.72 4.41
N ARG A 777 -12.07 20.22 4.32
CA ARG A 777 -12.82 19.71 5.48
C ARG A 777 -12.19 18.48 6.11
N ALA A 778 -11.71 17.54 5.31
CA ALA A 778 -10.98 16.37 5.82
C ALA A 778 -9.73 16.80 6.59
N CYS A 779 -8.97 17.76 6.07
CA CYS A 779 -7.79 18.30 6.75
C CYS A 779 -8.14 18.98 8.09
N LYS A 780 -9.28 19.67 8.17
CA LYS A 780 -9.78 20.26 9.43
C LYS A 780 -10.16 19.18 10.45
N GLY A 781 -10.90 18.16 10.03
CA GLY A 781 -11.29 17.04 10.91
C GLY A 781 -10.08 16.29 11.46
N LEU A 782 -9.09 16.05 10.60
CA LEU A 782 -7.80 15.48 10.98
C LEU A 782 -7.05 16.36 11.99
N TYR A 783 -6.96 17.67 11.73
CA TYR A 783 -6.30 18.63 12.63
C TYR A 783 -6.90 18.61 14.03
N ASP A 784 -8.23 18.72 14.12
CA ASP A 784 -8.94 18.80 15.40
C ASP A 784 -8.82 17.49 16.19
N ALA A 785 -8.93 16.33 15.52
CA ALA A 785 -8.75 15.02 16.14
C ALA A 785 -7.32 14.80 16.66
N CYS A 786 -6.31 15.11 15.85
CA CYS A 786 -4.90 15.03 16.24
C CYS A 786 -4.59 15.91 17.46
N LEU A 787 -5.14 17.14 17.48
CA LEU A 787 -4.93 18.06 18.59
C LEU A 787 -5.59 17.56 19.87
N ALA A 788 -6.83 17.05 19.78
CA ALA A 788 -7.56 16.51 20.92
C ALA A 788 -6.85 15.31 21.55
N TYR A 789 -6.37 14.37 20.74
CA TYR A 789 -5.71 13.17 21.24
C TYR A 789 -4.22 13.37 21.53
N THR A 790 -3.69 14.59 21.32
CA THR A 790 -2.25 14.88 21.39
C THR A 790 -1.42 13.89 20.53
N ALA A 791 -1.99 13.48 19.41
CA ALA A 791 -1.45 12.46 18.50
C ALA A 791 -0.87 13.16 17.26
N PRO A 792 0.46 13.35 17.17
CA PRO A 792 1.08 14.08 16.07
C PRO A 792 1.11 13.26 14.79
N LEU A 793 1.04 13.97 13.66
CA LEU A 793 1.34 13.42 12.34
C LEU A 793 2.86 13.43 12.13
N ILE A 794 3.42 12.29 11.73
CA ILE A 794 4.88 12.11 11.61
C ILE A 794 5.34 11.88 10.16
N SER A 795 4.45 11.41 9.30
CA SER A 795 4.64 11.19 7.87
C SER A 795 3.26 11.11 7.21
N GLY A 796 3.23 11.10 5.87
CA GLY A 796 2.01 10.92 5.11
C GLY A 796 2.26 10.82 3.60
N LYS A 797 1.17 10.71 2.84
CA LYS A 797 1.15 10.73 1.37
C LYS A 797 -0.20 11.21 0.85
N ASP A 798 -0.21 11.69 -0.39
CA ASP A 798 -1.42 12.06 -1.09
C ASP A 798 -1.44 11.58 -2.55
N SER A 799 -2.63 11.17 -3.02
CA SER A 799 -2.94 10.74 -4.38
C SER A 799 -4.23 11.46 -4.83
N MET A 800 -4.08 12.54 -5.60
CA MET A 800 -5.16 13.50 -5.90
C MET A 800 -5.91 13.27 -7.24
N SER A 801 -5.76 12.11 -7.87
CA SER A 801 -6.35 11.80 -9.19
C SER A 801 -6.97 10.41 -9.25
N ILE A 802 -7.93 10.11 -8.35
CA ILE A 802 -8.63 8.80 -8.32
C ILE A 802 -9.88 8.73 -9.23
N ASP A 803 -10.03 9.70 -10.12
CA ASP A 803 -11.08 9.70 -11.16
C ASP A 803 -10.65 8.84 -12.38
N TYR A 804 -11.63 8.23 -13.04
CA TYR A 804 -11.50 7.54 -14.32
C TYR A 804 -12.42 8.16 -15.37
N THR A 805 -11.91 8.36 -16.58
CA THR A 805 -12.69 8.82 -17.74
C THR A 805 -12.46 7.89 -18.94
N GLY A 806 -13.52 7.28 -19.47
CA GLY A 806 -13.43 6.37 -20.62
C GLY A 806 -14.70 6.36 -21.46
N LYS A 807 -14.86 5.37 -22.35
CA LYS A 807 -16.10 5.20 -23.11
C LYS A 807 -16.84 3.90 -22.75
N ASP A 808 -18.16 3.96 -22.85
CA ASP A 808 -18.99 2.76 -22.86
C ASP A 808 -18.92 2.05 -24.22
N LYS A 809 -19.58 0.89 -24.31
CA LYS A 809 -19.70 0.09 -25.54
C LYS A 809 -20.36 0.84 -26.72
N ASN A 810 -21.10 1.91 -26.46
CA ASN A 810 -21.79 2.71 -27.46
C ASN A 810 -20.97 3.95 -27.86
N GLY A 811 -19.78 4.14 -27.27
CA GLY A 811 -18.90 5.28 -27.50
C GLY A 811 -19.22 6.51 -26.65
N ASN A 812 -20.17 6.44 -25.72
CA ASN A 812 -20.49 7.55 -24.82
C ASN A 812 -19.41 7.69 -23.76
N VAL A 813 -19.03 8.94 -23.45
CA VAL A 813 -18.08 9.22 -22.36
C VAL A 813 -18.72 8.86 -21.02
N ILE A 814 -18.01 8.05 -20.25
CA ILE A 814 -18.34 7.74 -18.86
C ILE A 814 -17.25 8.31 -17.94
N LYS A 815 -17.67 8.80 -16.78
CA LYS A 815 -16.77 9.22 -15.71
C LYS A 815 -17.12 8.48 -14.43
N ILE A 816 -16.13 7.84 -13.83
CA ILE A 816 -16.25 7.19 -12.52
C ILE A 816 -15.38 8.00 -11.56
N SER A 817 -16.01 8.67 -10.60
CA SER A 817 -15.29 9.36 -9.54
C SER A 817 -15.09 8.41 -8.37
N GLY A 818 -13.85 8.22 -7.93
CA GLY A 818 -13.56 7.48 -6.72
C GLY A 818 -14.14 8.16 -5.48
N VAL A 819 -14.15 7.43 -4.36
CA VAL A 819 -14.65 7.90 -3.07
C VAL A 819 -13.55 8.66 -2.33
N PRO A 820 -13.77 9.90 -1.85
CA PRO A 820 -12.80 10.57 -1.01
C PRO A 820 -12.42 9.71 0.21
N THR A 821 -11.15 9.37 0.32
CA THR A 821 -10.65 8.37 1.28
C THR A 821 -9.46 8.92 2.03
N LEU A 822 -9.49 8.80 3.36
CA LEU A 822 -8.37 9.07 4.25
C LEU A 822 -8.08 7.79 5.05
N LEU A 823 -6.88 7.26 4.88
CA LEU A 823 -6.34 6.20 5.72
C LEU A 823 -5.47 6.84 6.81
N ILE A 824 -5.78 6.53 8.06
CA ILE A 824 -4.90 6.84 9.21
C ILE A 824 -4.26 5.55 9.66
N THR A 825 -2.93 5.51 9.64
CA THR A 825 -2.16 4.47 10.33
C THR A 825 -1.63 5.02 11.63
N ALA A 826 -1.80 4.29 12.72
CA ALA A 826 -1.33 4.65 14.04
C ALA A 826 -0.22 3.70 14.50
N ILE A 827 0.76 4.25 15.23
CA ILE A 827 1.74 3.47 15.98
C ILE A 827 1.78 3.93 17.43
N SER A 828 1.99 2.99 18.34
CA SER A 828 2.26 3.30 19.74
C SER A 828 3.24 2.30 20.36
N LYS A 829 3.85 2.70 21.46
CA LYS A 829 4.68 1.82 22.27
C LYS A 829 3.81 1.01 23.24
N ILE A 830 4.20 -0.24 23.45
CA ILE A 830 3.83 -1.04 24.62
C ILE A 830 5.10 -1.37 25.41
N ASP A 831 5.12 -1.11 26.71
CA ASP A 831 6.32 -1.35 27.55
C ASP A 831 6.53 -2.83 27.86
N ASP A 832 5.43 -3.58 27.94
CA ASP A 832 5.40 -4.99 28.26
C ASP A 832 4.38 -5.71 27.37
N ILE A 833 4.89 -6.47 26.40
CA ILE A 833 4.10 -7.27 25.46
C ILE A 833 3.21 -8.32 26.16
N GLU A 834 3.45 -8.67 27.43
CA GLU A 834 2.55 -9.56 28.18
C GLU A 834 1.19 -8.89 28.49
N LYS A 835 1.09 -7.56 28.32
CA LYS A 835 -0.16 -6.78 28.45
C LYS A 835 -0.90 -6.58 27.12
N SER A 836 -0.44 -7.20 26.04
CA SER A 836 -1.15 -7.15 24.77
C SER A 836 -2.55 -7.74 24.90
N MET A 837 -3.52 -7.05 24.30
CA MET A 837 -4.93 -7.41 24.35
C MET A 837 -5.40 -7.97 23.00
N THR A 838 -6.48 -8.76 23.04
CA THR A 838 -7.10 -9.41 21.90
C THR A 838 -8.64 -9.35 22.04
N ALA A 839 -9.36 -9.45 20.93
CA ALA A 839 -10.80 -9.26 20.87
C ALA A 839 -11.59 -10.43 21.50
N GLU A 840 -11.09 -11.67 21.41
CA GLU A 840 -11.89 -12.84 21.77
C GLU A 840 -12.30 -12.89 23.25
N PHE A 841 -13.56 -13.24 23.53
CA PHE A 841 -13.99 -13.56 24.89
C PHE A 841 -13.33 -14.86 25.37
N LYS A 842 -12.74 -14.83 26.58
CA LYS A 842 -11.85 -15.90 27.04
C LYS A 842 -12.55 -16.89 27.97
N ASN A 843 -13.15 -16.42 29.08
CA ASN A 843 -13.64 -17.31 30.13
C ASN A 843 -15.16 -17.18 30.34
N PRO A 844 -15.88 -18.30 30.54
CA PRO A 844 -17.25 -18.26 31.02
C PRO A 844 -17.37 -17.47 32.33
N CYS A 845 -18.49 -16.79 32.50
CA CYS A 845 -18.82 -15.90 33.62
C CYS A 845 -18.01 -14.60 33.68
N ASP A 846 -17.10 -14.32 32.74
CA ASP A 846 -16.58 -12.98 32.56
C ASP A 846 -17.74 -12.02 32.26
N LEU A 847 -17.72 -10.85 32.89
CA LEU A 847 -18.74 -9.81 32.71
C LEU A 847 -18.43 -9.04 31.43
N ILE A 848 -19.46 -8.75 30.65
CA ILE A 848 -19.35 -8.01 29.39
C ILE A 848 -19.84 -6.59 29.59
N TYR A 849 -18.98 -5.63 29.27
CA TYR A 849 -19.25 -4.20 29.30
C TYR A 849 -19.22 -3.61 27.90
N ILE A 850 -20.03 -2.57 27.70
CA ILE A 850 -19.88 -1.62 26.59
C ILE A 850 -19.45 -0.28 27.19
N ILE A 851 -18.44 0.35 26.59
CA ILE A 851 -18.01 1.71 26.88
C ILE A 851 -18.44 2.61 25.71
N GLY A 852 -18.88 3.82 26.02
CA GLY A 852 -19.40 4.80 25.06
C GLY A 852 -20.92 4.73 24.89
N LEU A 853 -21.48 5.78 24.28
CA LEU A 853 -22.92 5.94 24.07
C LEU A 853 -23.30 5.54 22.63
N THR A 854 -24.42 4.84 22.47
CA THR A 854 -25.01 4.61 21.15
C THR A 854 -25.92 5.77 20.75
N TYR A 855 -25.77 6.32 19.55
CA TYR A 855 -26.62 7.37 19.01
C TYR A 855 -27.43 6.90 17.79
N ASP A 856 -28.35 7.73 17.32
CA ASP A 856 -29.10 7.52 16.07
C ASP A 856 -28.25 7.90 14.85
N GLU A 857 -27.16 7.16 14.64
CA GLU A 857 -26.09 7.44 13.67
C GLU A 857 -25.89 6.26 12.70
N LEU A 858 -26.96 5.90 11.99
CA LEU A 858 -26.90 4.89 10.92
C LEU A 858 -26.44 5.47 9.58
N GLY A 859 -26.15 6.77 9.49
CA GLY A 859 -25.71 7.42 8.26
C GLY A 859 -24.36 6.87 7.78
N GLY A 860 -24.35 6.24 6.61
CA GLY A 860 -23.20 5.56 6.03
C GLY A 860 -22.97 4.15 6.57
N SER A 861 -23.86 3.61 7.40
CA SER A 861 -23.68 2.28 8.01
C SER A 861 -23.93 1.12 7.04
N GLU A 862 -23.29 -0.01 7.33
CA GLU A 862 -23.53 -1.27 6.60
C GLU A 862 -24.99 -1.74 6.71
N PHE A 863 -25.69 -1.38 7.80
CA PHE A 863 -27.11 -1.67 7.97
C PHE A 863 -27.98 -0.86 7.00
N TYR A 864 -27.76 0.44 6.85
CA TYR A 864 -28.51 1.23 5.87
C TYR A 864 -28.19 0.80 4.44
N GLU A 865 -26.93 0.51 4.15
CA GLU A 865 -26.52 0.06 2.81
C GLU A 865 -27.18 -1.27 2.44
N GLN A 866 -27.34 -2.19 3.40
CA GLN A 866 -28.06 -3.46 3.23
C GLN A 866 -29.51 -3.28 2.74
N TYR A 867 -30.11 -2.12 3.00
CA TYR A 867 -31.46 -1.76 2.54
C TYR A 867 -31.47 -0.73 1.40
N GLY A 868 -30.30 -0.41 0.82
CA GLY A 868 -30.18 0.54 -0.28
C GLY A 868 -30.20 2.01 0.14
N PHE A 869 -29.99 2.30 1.44
CA PHE A 869 -29.93 3.65 1.99
C PHE A 869 -28.51 4.05 2.37
N THR A 870 -28.25 5.35 2.40
CA THR A 870 -27.05 5.96 3.00
C THR A 870 -27.42 6.72 4.27
N GLY A 871 -28.58 7.36 4.37
CA GLY A 871 -28.89 8.24 5.51
C GLY A 871 -28.02 9.50 5.57
N LYS A 872 -28.28 10.37 6.55
CA LYS A 872 -27.61 11.68 6.73
C LYS A 872 -27.00 11.88 8.12
N ASN A 873 -27.37 11.06 9.10
CA ASN A 873 -26.83 11.12 10.45
C ASN A 873 -25.49 10.36 10.51
N VAL A 874 -24.43 10.97 9.99
CA VAL A 874 -23.06 10.44 10.08
C VAL A 874 -22.60 10.36 11.55
N PRO A 875 -21.89 9.29 11.96
CA PRO A 875 -21.26 9.21 13.27
C PRO A 875 -20.36 10.39 13.59
N LYS A 876 -20.52 11.00 14.78
CA LYS A 876 -19.72 12.14 15.22
C LYS A 876 -18.86 11.81 16.42
N VAL A 877 -17.56 12.07 16.28
CA VAL A 877 -16.60 11.91 17.37
C VAL A 877 -16.73 13.07 18.35
N ASN A 878 -17.03 12.77 19.62
CA ASN A 878 -16.91 13.74 20.69
C ASN A 878 -15.50 13.64 21.29
N PHE A 879 -14.62 14.56 20.89
CA PHE A 879 -13.21 14.55 21.26
C PHE A 879 -12.95 14.62 22.77
N GLU A 880 -13.76 15.38 23.53
CA GLU A 880 -13.59 15.52 24.97
C GLU A 880 -13.96 14.23 25.73
N ILE A 881 -15.05 13.57 25.30
CA ILE A 881 -15.49 12.30 25.88
C ILE A 881 -14.53 11.17 25.50
N SER A 882 -14.17 11.07 24.21
CA SER A 882 -13.32 10.01 23.68
C SER A 882 -11.90 10.05 24.25
N GLU A 883 -11.28 11.23 24.39
CA GLU A 883 -9.98 11.39 25.06
C GLU A 883 -10.01 10.77 26.47
N LYS A 884 -11.07 11.05 27.26
CA LYS A 884 -11.23 10.51 28.61
C LYS A 884 -11.46 9.00 28.61
N ILE A 885 -12.24 8.49 27.65
CA ILE A 885 -12.41 7.04 27.46
C ILE A 885 -11.05 6.40 27.20
N TYR A 886 -10.25 6.94 26.27
CA TYR A 886 -8.97 6.38 25.85
C TYR A 886 -7.91 6.40 26.95
N GLU A 887 -7.82 7.50 27.69
CA GLU A 887 -6.96 7.62 28.88
C GLU A 887 -7.30 6.54 29.92
N LYS A 888 -8.58 6.40 30.27
CA LYS A 888 -9.05 5.42 31.27
C LYS A 888 -8.92 3.98 30.80
N SER A 889 -9.16 3.73 29.53
CA SER A 889 -9.04 2.40 28.92
C SER A 889 -7.59 1.93 28.90
N SER A 890 -6.66 2.79 28.46
CA SER A 890 -5.22 2.49 28.52
C SER A 890 -4.76 2.22 29.96
N LYS A 891 -5.30 2.95 30.94
CA LYS A 891 -5.03 2.70 32.36
C LYS A 891 -5.60 1.36 32.86
N ALA A 892 -6.82 1.01 32.47
CA ALA A 892 -7.47 -0.24 32.86
C ALA A 892 -6.71 -1.48 32.36
N ILE A 893 -6.19 -1.43 31.13
CA ILE A 893 -5.31 -2.46 30.57
C ILE A 893 -4.03 -2.55 31.39
N ASN A 894 -3.40 -1.41 31.69
CA ASN A 894 -2.16 -1.37 32.46
C ASN A 894 -2.28 -1.91 33.89
N GLU A 895 -3.46 -1.78 34.50
CA GLU A 895 -3.80 -2.33 35.83
C GLU A 895 -4.27 -3.80 35.78
N ASN A 896 -4.23 -4.45 34.61
CA ASN A 896 -4.67 -5.85 34.39
C ASN A 896 -6.12 -6.10 34.82
N LEU A 897 -7.01 -5.14 34.57
CA LEU A 897 -8.43 -5.26 34.91
C LEU A 897 -9.26 -5.96 33.84
N ILE A 898 -8.75 -6.00 32.61
CA ILE A 898 -9.43 -6.40 31.38
C ILE A 898 -8.93 -7.78 30.91
N GLU A 899 -9.84 -8.61 30.42
CA GLU A 899 -9.52 -9.92 29.84
C GLU A 899 -9.54 -9.89 28.30
N SER A 900 -10.48 -9.17 27.70
CA SER A 900 -10.53 -8.92 26.25
C SER A 900 -11.06 -7.53 25.96
N TYR A 901 -10.66 -6.98 24.81
CA TYR A 901 -10.96 -5.61 24.41
C TYR A 901 -11.09 -5.53 22.90
N HIS A 902 -12.19 -4.96 22.42
CA HIS A 902 -12.50 -4.87 21.00
C HIS A 902 -13.26 -3.57 20.69
N ASP A 903 -13.01 -2.99 19.53
CA ASP A 903 -13.67 -1.77 19.09
C ASP A 903 -15.10 -2.05 18.56
N CYS A 904 -15.95 -1.02 18.48
CA CYS A 904 -17.22 -1.10 17.73
C CYS A 904 -17.12 -0.25 16.47
N SER A 905 -16.89 -0.87 15.32
CA SER A 905 -16.75 -0.21 14.01
C SER A 905 -17.89 -0.63 13.06
N ASP A 906 -17.56 -1.26 11.93
CA ASP A 906 -18.49 -1.61 10.86
C ASP A 906 -19.56 -2.59 11.34
N GLY A 907 -20.83 -2.27 11.10
CA GLY A 907 -21.97 -3.09 11.55
C GLY A 907 -22.31 -2.97 13.05
N GLY A 908 -21.55 -2.20 13.82
CA GLY A 908 -21.89 -1.79 15.18
C GLY A 908 -21.82 -2.91 16.23
N LEU A 909 -22.52 -2.69 17.35
CA LEU A 909 -22.48 -3.54 18.55
C LEU A 909 -22.79 -5.01 18.27
N GLY A 910 -23.77 -5.30 17.41
CA GLY A 910 -24.19 -6.67 17.11
C GLY A 910 -23.08 -7.49 16.46
N VAL A 911 -22.33 -6.88 15.53
CA VAL A 911 -21.21 -7.51 14.83
C VAL A 911 -20.03 -7.70 15.78
N ALA A 912 -19.62 -6.64 16.47
CA ALA A 912 -18.48 -6.70 17.39
C ALA A 912 -18.70 -7.74 18.52
N LEU A 913 -19.93 -7.89 19.03
CA LEU A 913 -20.26 -8.96 19.98
C LEU A 913 -20.14 -10.36 19.36
N ALA A 914 -20.59 -10.51 18.11
CA ALA A 914 -20.52 -11.79 17.40
C ALA A 914 -19.06 -12.19 17.16
N GLU A 915 -18.24 -11.24 16.69
CA GLU A 915 -16.80 -11.42 16.46
C GLU A 915 -16.07 -11.85 17.73
N CYS A 916 -16.30 -11.16 18.85
CA CYS A 916 -15.73 -11.56 20.14
C CYS A 916 -16.14 -12.98 20.56
N ALA A 917 -17.43 -13.33 20.38
CA ALA A 917 -18.00 -14.60 20.81
C ALA A 917 -17.50 -15.80 19.99
N PHE A 918 -17.60 -15.73 18.64
CA PHE A 918 -17.16 -16.85 17.81
C PHE A 918 -15.64 -16.99 17.75
N SER A 919 -14.87 -15.91 17.95
CA SER A 919 -13.40 -15.98 18.04
C SER A 919 -12.96 -16.65 19.34
N GLY A 920 -13.73 -16.44 20.42
CA GLY A 920 -13.55 -17.11 21.71
C GLY A 920 -14.08 -18.54 21.75
N ASP A 921 -14.92 -18.92 20.78
CA ASP A 921 -15.68 -20.17 20.76
C ASP A 921 -16.52 -20.34 22.05
N VAL A 922 -17.18 -19.26 22.46
CA VAL A 922 -18.02 -19.15 23.66
C VAL A 922 -19.32 -18.42 23.33
N GLY A 923 -20.41 -18.81 23.99
CA GLY A 923 -21.69 -18.11 23.93
C GLY A 923 -21.70 -16.85 24.78
N ILE A 924 -22.74 -16.03 24.63
CA ILE A 924 -22.95 -14.82 25.42
C ILE A 924 -24.43 -14.63 25.75
N GLU A 925 -24.71 -13.93 26.84
CA GLU A 925 -26.05 -13.43 27.13
C GLU A 925 -26.00 -11.93 27.39
N ILE A 926 -26.67 -11.15 26.55
CA ILE A 926 -26.65 -9.68 26.55
C ILE A 926 -28.07 -9.13 26.73
N ASN A 927 -28.21 -8.01 27.45
CA ASN A 927 -29.45 -7.25 27.60
C ASN A 927 -29.31 -5.82 27.07
N LEU A 928 -29.99 -5.51 25.96
CA LEU A 928 -29.97 -4.18 25.32
C LEU A 928 -30.57 -3.06 26.17
N ALA A 929 -31.32 -3.39 27.23
CA ALA A 929 -31.80 -2.40 28.18
C ALA A 929 -30.65 -1.74 28.98
N ASN A 930 -29.51 -2.43 29.10
CA ASN A 930 -28.35 -1.95 29.85
C ASN A 930 -27.31 -1.23 28.97
N VAL A 931 -27.50 -1.23 27.64
CA VAL A 931 -26.60 -0.53 26.72
C VAL A 931 -26.79 0.97 26.89
N PRO A 932 -25.73 1.74 27.22
CA PRO A 932 -25.78 3.20 27.22
C PRO A 932 -26.11 3.72 25.81
N LYS A 933 -27.16 4.53 25.73
CA LYS A 933 -27.72 5.03 24.47
C LYS A 933 -28.43 6.35 24.67
N ASP A 934 -28.54 7.12 23.60
CA ASP A 934 -29.41 8.29 23.57
C ASP A 934 -30.90 7.89 23.72
N LYS A 935 -31.75 8.85 24.08
CA LYS A 935 -33.15 8.57 24.40
C LYS A 935 -33.91 8.03 23.18
N ASN A 936 -34.68 6.96 23.38
CA ASN A 936 -35.62 6.37 22.41
C ASN A 936 -35.01 5.71 21.15
N LEU A 937 -33.89 4.97 21.28
CA LEU A 937 -33.41 4.11 20.19
C LEU A 937 -34.16 2.76 20.13
N SER A 938 -34.42 2.28 18.91
CA SER A 938 -34.93 0.92 18.65
C SER A 938 -33.85 -0.15 18.82
N ASP A 939 -34.25 -1.42 18.88
CA ASP A 939 -33.30 -2.54 19.00
C ASP A 939 -32.33 -2.58 17.80
N GLU A 940 -32.80 -2.27 16.60
CA GLU A 940 -31.99 -2.18 15.37
C GLU A 940 -30.90 -1.11 15.50
N LYS A 941 -31.28 0.11 15.92
CA LYS A 941 -30.34 1.22 16.11
C LYS A 941 -29.31 0.92 17.19
N ILE A 942 -29.72 0.27 18.27
CA ILE A 942 -28.78 -0.13 19.35
C ILE A 942 -27.74 -1.14 18.83
N LEU A 943 -28.17 -2.09 18.00
CA LEU A 943 -27.31 -3.14 17.48
C LEU A 943 -26.40 -2.66 16.34
N PHE A 944 -26.90 -1.80 15.45
CA PHE A 944 -26.26 -1.55 14.16
C PHE A 944 -25.78 -0.10 13.94
N SER A 945 -26.06 0.83 14.85
CA SER A 945 -25.43 2.17 14.79
C SER A 945 -23.91 2.03 14.99
N GLU A 946 -23.16 2.64 14.08
CA GLU A 946 -21.69 2.65 14.05
C GLU A 946 -21.14 3.90 14.77
N SER A 947 -21.76 4.25 15.90
CA SER A 947 -21.35 5.41 16.72
C SER A 947 -19.89 5.27 17.17
N ALA A 948 -19.14 6.35 17.00
CA ALA A 948 -17.70 6.42 17.30
C ALA A 948 -17.37 6.22 18.79
N SER A 949 -16.09 6.01 19.09
CA SER A 949 -15.54 6.02 20.45
C SER A 949 -16.13 4.96 21.40
N ARG A 950 -16.47 3.78 20.86
CA ARG A 950 -17.10 2.67 21.60
C ARG A 950 -16.23 1.41 21.63
N PHE A 951 -16.34 0.66 22.74
CA PHE A 951 -15.61 -0.58 22.96
C PHE A 951 -16.44 -1.64 23.67
N ILE A 952 -16.21 -2.89 23.31
CA ILE A 952 -16.65 -4.07 24.05
C ILE A 952 -15.49 -4.56 24.91
N VAL A 953 -15.79 -4.87 26.17
CA VAL A 953 -14.79 -5.27 27.15
C VAL A 953 -15.30 -6.47 27.92
N SER A 954 -14.46 -7.49 28.11
CA SER A 954 -14.71 -8.51 29.12
C SER A 954 -13.78 -8.35 30.32
N ILE A 955 -14.34 -8.54 31.52
CA ILE A 955 -13.60 -8.49 32.78
C ILE A 955 -13.99 -9.68 33.67
N LYS A 956 -13.05 -10.15 34.48
CA LYS A 956 -13.37 -11.09 35.56
C LYS A 956 -14.34 -10.45 36.55
N ALA A 957 -15.31 -11.22 37.05
CA ALA A 957 -16.30 -10.72 38.03
C ALA A 957 -15.66 -10.09 39.28
N LYS A 958 -14.51 -10.61 39.74
CA LYS A 958 -13.75 -10.04 40.88
C LYS A 958 -13.17 -8.64 40.62
N ASN A 959 -13.00 -8.26 39.36
CA ASN A 959 -12.45 -6.96 38.97
C ASN A 959 -13.54 -5.89 38.81
N LYS A 960 -14.83 -6.27 38.90
CA LYS A 960 -15.97 -5.38 38.68
C LYS A 960 -15.85 -4.04 39.39
N GLU A 961 -15.72 -4.06 40.71
CA GLU A 961 -15.69 -2.82 41.50
C GLU A 961 -14.50 -1.92 41.13
N LYS A 962 -13.32 -2.51 40.91
CA LYS A 962 -12.12 -1.75 40.50
C LYS A 962 -12.29 -1.12 39.12
N PHE A 963 -12.82 -1.89 38.17
CA PHE A 963 -13.07 -1.41 36.81
C PHE A 963 -14.12 -0.29 36.80
N GLU A 964 -15.26 -0.50 37.46
CA GLU A 964 -16.34 0.50 37.54
C GLU A 964 -15.85 1.80 38.23
N ASN A 965 -15.07 1.69 39.31
CA ASN A 965 -14.46 2.85 39.97
C ASN A 965 -13.45 3.59 39.09
N LEU A 966 -12.65 2.87 38.30
CA LEU A 966 -11.68 3.46 37.39
C LEU A 966 -12.38 4.24 36.26
N MET A 967 -13.42 3.64 35.69
CA MET A 967 -14.21 4.20 34.59
C MET A 967 -15.19 5.29 35.05
N ASN A 968 -15.49 5.37 36.36
CA ASN A 968 -16.39 6.37 36.92
C ASN A 968 -15.88 7.79 36.65
N ASN A 969 -16.55 8.46 35.71
CA ASN A 969 -16.33 9.84 35.31
C ASN A 969 -17.66 10.38 34.78
N ALA A 970 -18.01 11.61 35.14
CA ALA A 970 -19.29 12.22 34.74
C ALA A 970 -19.53 12.28 33.22
N MET A 971 -18.47 12.21 32.41
CA MET A 971 -18.52 12.26 30.94
C MET A 971 -18.52 10.88 30.28
N ILE A 972 -18.08 9.83 30.99
CA ILE A 972 -17.94 8.49 30.43
C ILE A 972 -19.20 7.68 30.71
N ASN A 973 -19.86 7.24 29.65
CA ASN A 973 -20.96 6.29 29.74
C ASN A 973 -20.42 4.87 29.53
N PHE A 974 -20.77 3.95 30.43
CA PHE A 974 -20.46 2.53 30.30
C PHE A 974 -21.54 1.72 31.00
N GLY A 975 -21.71 0.46 30.61
CA GLY A 975 -22.74 -0.41 31.18
C GLY A 975 -22.36 -1.87 31.15
N ASN A 976 -22.66 -2.59 32.23
CA ASN A 976 -22.62 -4.05 32.25
C ASN A 976 -23.84 -4.58 31.47
N ILE A 977 -23.57 -5.13 30.30
CA ILE A 977 -24.61 -5.56 29.37
C ILE A 977 -24.88 -7.05 29.45
N GLY A 978 -24.05 -7.83 30.15
CA GLY A 978 -24.21 -9.27 30.19
C GLY A 978 -22.98 -10.03 30.66
N PHE A 979 -22.89 -11.28 30.24
CA PHE A 979 -21.78 -12.18 30.62
C PHE A 979 -21.50 -13.23 29.54
N VAL A 980 -20.28 -13.75 29.57
CA VAL A 980 -19.83 -14.86 28.73
C VAL A 980 -20.43 -16.17 29.25
N ARG A 981 -21.01 -16.98 28.36
CA ARG A 981 -21.63 -18.26 28.68
C ARG A 981 -20.64 -19.40 28.46
N LYS A 982 -20.96 -20.56 29.04
CA LYS A 982 -20.20 -21.80 28.84
C LYS A 982 -20.64 -22.59 27.60
N ASP A 983 -21.91 -22.48 27.22
CA ASP A 983 -22.42 -23.06 25.98
C ASP A 983 -22.08 -22.17 24.77
N LYS A 984 -22.49 -22.57 23.57
CA LYS A 984 -22.25 -21.86 22.31
C LYS A 984 -23.40 -20.93 21.89
N GLN A 985 -24.30 -20.58 22.81
CA GLN A 985 -25.49 -19.80 22.47
C GLN A 985 -25.21 -18.30 22.52
N PHE A 986 -25.54 -17.60 21.44
CA PHE A 986 -25.50 -16.15 21.32
C PHE A 986 -26.90 -15.58 21.56
N ILE A 987 -27.12 -15.06 22.76
CA ILE A 987 -28.43 -14.62 23.23
C ILE A 987 -28.42 -13.10 23.44
N ILE A 988 -29.30 -12.40 22.73
CA ILE A 988 -29.58 -10.98 22.95
C ILE A 988 -31.03 -10.81 23.39
N LYS A 989 -31.22 -10.10 24.51
CA LYS A 989 -32.50 -9.78 25.13
C LYS A 989 -32.79 -8.28 25.01
N SER A 990 -34.06 -7.92 24.86
CA SER A 990 -34.53 -6.53 24.91
C SER A 990 -35.79 -6.38 25.78
N LYS A 991 -36.03 -5.16 26.28
CA LYS A 991 -37.22 -4.81 27.06
C LYS A 991 -38.31 -4.30 26.13
N GLN A 992 -39.27 -5.18 25.80
CA GLN A 992 -40.42 -4.86 24.96
C GLN A 992 -41.71 -4.83 25.80
N LYS A 993 -42.44 -3.71 25.77
CA LYS A 993 -43.69 -3.51 26.53
C LYS A 993 -43.56 -3.89 28.02
N GLY A 994 -42.42 -3.55 28.63
CA GLY A 994 -42.15 -3.81 30.06
C GLY A 994 -41.65 -5.21 30.40
N LYS A 995 -41.60 -6.16 29.44
CA LYS A 995 -41.06 -7.52 29.65
C LYS A 995 -39.74 -7.71 28.92
N ILE A 996 -38.81 -8.43 29.52
CA ILE A 996 -37.56 -8.85 28.87
C ILE A 996 -37.89 -10.04 27.96
N LYS A 997 -37.50 -9.96 26.69
CA LYS A 997 -37.67 -11.01 25.69
C LYS A 997 -36.36 -11.28 24.97
N GLU A 998 -36.14 -12.54 24.60
CA GLU A 998 -35.08 -12.91 23.67
C GLU A 998 -35.47 -12.46 22.26
N ILE A 999 -34.58 -11.69 21.63
CA ILE A 999 -34.76 -11.15 20.28
C ILE A 999 -33.77 -11.78 19.29
N ILE A 1000 -32.65 -12.31 19.79
CA ILE A 1000 -31.72 -13.16 19.05
C ILE A 1000 -31.36 -14.33 19.97
N ASN A 1001 -31.46 -15.55 19.44
CA ASN A 1001 -30.97 -16.78 20.06
C ASN A 1001 -30.48 -17.69 18.92
N ILE A 1002 -29.16 -17.87 18.81
CA ILE A 1002 -28.52 -18.60 17.71
C ILE A 1002 -27.21 -19.23 18.20
N ASP A 1003 -26.83 -20.36 17.62
CA ASP A 1003 -25.49 -20.92 17.82
C ASP A 1003 -24.41 -20.03 17.17
N ILE A 1004 -23.31 -19.76 17.89
CA ILE A 1004 -22.19 -18.95 17.36
C ILE A 1004 -21.58 -19.56 16.08
N ASP A 1005 -21.66 -20.87 15.88
CA ASP A 1005 -21.13 -21.52 14.68
C ASP A 1005 -21.94 -21.14 13.42
N GLU A 1006 -23.24 -20.86 13.54
CA GLU A 1006 -24.04 -20.30 12.43
C GLU A 1006 -23.57 -18.88 12.06
N LEU A 1007 -23.27 -18.04 13.06
CA LEU A 1007 -22.76 -16.68 12.84
C LEU A 1007 -21.36 -16.73 12.21
N ARG A 1008 -20.47 -17.57 12.75
CA ARG A 1008 -19.12 -17.80 12.22
C ARG A 1008 -19.17 -18.23 10.75
N ASN A 1009 -20.07 -19.15 10.40
CA ASN A 1009 -20.22 -19.62 9.01
C ASN A 1009 -20.72 -18.50 8.09
N ALA A 1010 -21.70 -17.70 8.51
CA ALA A 1010 -22.17 -16.55 7.74
C ALA A 1010 -21.02 -15.56 7.48
N TRP A 1011 -20.21 -15.28 8.49
CA TRP A 1011 -19.06 -14.38 8.41
C TRP A 1011 -17.91 -14.89 7.53
N LYS A 1012 -17.61 -16.20 7.55
CA LYS A 1012 -16.48 -16.78 6.80
C LYS A 1012 -16.76 -17.04 5.33
N ASN A 1013 -17.99 -17.37 4.95
CA ASN A 1013 -18.31 -17.86 3.61
C ASN A 1013 -18.05 -16.86 2.44
N PRO A 1014 -18.23 -15.53 2.57
CA PRO A 1014 -18.23 -14.63 1.41
C PRO A 1014 -16.92 -14.57 0.60
N LEU A 1015 -15.76 -14.71 1.25
CA LEU A 1015 -14.43 -14.57 0.64
C LEU A 1015 -13.57 -15.84 0.77
N ARG A 1016 -14.20 -16.98 1.06
CA ARG A 1016 -13.52 -18.27 1.25
C ARG A 1016 -13.16 -18.96 -0.05
#